data_AF-A0A120IDT5-F1
#
_entry.id   AF-A0A120IDT5-F1
#
_cell.length_a   1.000
_cell.length_b   1.000
_cell.length_c   1.000
_cell.angle_alpha   90.00
_cell.angle_beta   90.00
_cell.angle_gamma   90.00
#
_symmetry.space_group_name_H-M   'P 1'
#
loop_
_entity.id
_entity.type
_entity.pdbx_description
1 polymer ?
#
loop_
_entity_poly.entity_id
_entity_poly.type
_entity_poly.pdbx_seq_one_letter_code
_entity_poly.pdbx_strand_id
1 'polypeptide(L)'
;MKKSYRQYLLGCICLIIAILVLFLYHSNSPSVEIVQDTLTSQQEIDSTLSETITNGTYTLEQPFVILNPYGNAPLSALIAFSTEKETSVTITVAGKDEQSTFTHEFGQATSHLIPVYGLYADSLNQITLTLSDGRTQTIEIQTDPLPNDLALPSSVYADKSRLENDLYFVTPSSQGYTAAYDINGDVRWYLTSKNVWDVKRLENGNLLLSSDRTMAPPYYMTGLMEMDLLGKVYVEYVLEAGYHHDAIELPNGNLLIAGNNPDRMTVEDYVVELDRTTGQVIKSWDLTSILPTEAAKSENWTEHDWFHNNSVDFDEANQAIILSGRHQDAVISIDYKTGDLNWIVGDSTGWPEEMQHYFFTPIGENFEWQWSQHSAKIFPSGDLAIFDNGNNRSKNPYNYVNPNNNYSRGVIYHLDTNNMTIEQVFEYGKERGSSFYSPYISEIDYLGANHYLIHSGGIGSINGEALNQPAFFYENANLSSQTVEVLDGERIFELDLPSHFYRASKLSLYTDSNNYSLTPGKRVGTLGETKTLPIKVKGLRFNKNELGEEYQIKLTQESDRLILTGNFKEGQKVKLILNKLGDQRVYDIRITTTAYTAMCVDLFNPDQVTNADRLSITKYVNAEGLLGQYELYLEVDNIVYPLHQSVTFQ
;
A
#
# COMPACT_ATOMS: atom_id res chain seq x y z
N MET A 1 -40.69 21.36 -62.36
CA MET A 1 -39.36 21.75 -61.85
C MET A 1 -39.33 22.54 -60.53
N LYS A 2 -40.39 23.25 -60.09
CA LYS A 2 -40.34 24.07 -58.85
C LYS A 2 -40.57 23.33 -57.51
N LYS A 3 -41.18 22.14 -57.52
CA LYS A 3 -41.54 21.40 -56.28
C LYS A 3 -40.39 20.56 -55.70
N SER A 4 -39.58 19.92 -56.56
CA SER A 4 -38.43 19.13 -56.12
C SER A 4 -37.31 20.01 -55.55
N TYR A 5 -37.06 21.18 -56.14
CA TYR A 5 -36.04 22.12 -55.67
C TYR A 5 -36.31 22.61 -54.24
N ARG A 6 -37.59 22.79 -53.87
CA ARG A 6 -38.00 23.14 -52.50
C ARG A 6 -37.75 22.02 -51.48
N GLN A 7 -37.93 20.77 -51.88
CA GLN A 7 -37.68 19.61 -51.00
C GLN A 7 -36.17 19.38 -50.80
N TYR A 8 -35.37 19.55 -51.84
CA TYR A 8 -33.90 19.53 -51.72
C TYR A 8 -33.39 20.70 -50.87
N LEU A 9 -33.93 21.90 -51.05
CA LEU A 9 -33.57 23.06 -50.22
C LEU A 9 -33.95 22.85 -48.75
N LEU A 10 -35.15 22.32 -48.45
CA LEU A 10 -35.52 21.95 -47.07
C LEU A 10 -34.63 20.85 -46.50
N GLY A 11 -34.28 19.83 -47.30
CA GLY A 11 -33.36 18.76 -46.88
C GLY A 11 -31.97 19.29 -46.55
N CYS A 12 -31.42 20.17 -47.40
CA CYS A 12 -30.14 20.83 -47.14
C CYS A 12 -30.21 21.78 -45.94
N ILE A 13 -31.31 22.51 -45.74
CA ILE A 13 -31.50 23.36 -44.56
C ILE A 13 -31.58 22.50 -43.29
N CYS A 14 -32.32 21.39 -43.31
CA CYS A 14 -32.36 20.46 -42.19
C CYS A 14 -31.00 19.82 -41.91
N LEU A 15 -30.22 19.49 -42.95
CA LEU A 15 -28.87 18.97 -42.80
C LEU A 15 -27.91 20.02 -42.24
N ILE A 16 -27.98 21.27 -42.73
CA ILE A 16 -27.18 22.38 -42.22
C ILE A 16 -27.58 22.71 -40.78
N ILE A 17 -28.87 22.70 -40.44
CA ILE A 17 -29.34 22.85 -39.06
C ILE A 17 -28.87 21.67 -38.21
N ALA A 18 -28.91 20.43 -38.70
CA ALA A 18 -28.39 19.27 -37.97
C ALA A 18 -26.87 19.38 -37.76
N ILE A 19 -26.12 19.83 -38.76
CA ILE A 19 -24.68 20.10 -38.66
C ILE A 19 -24.40 21.26 -37.71
N LEU A 20 -25.18 22.35 -37.76
CA LEU A 20 -25.08 23.47 -36.81
C LEU A 20 -25.47 23.05 -35.39
N VAL A 21 -26.47 22.19 -35.24
CA VAL A 21 -26.87 21.62 -33.94
C VAL A 21 -25.79 20.68 -33.43
N LEU A 22 -25.11 19.92 -34.29
CA LEU A 22 -23.93 19.11 -33.97
C LEU A 22 -22.71 19.98 -33.62
N PHE A 23 -22.50 21.10 -34.33
CA PHE A 23 -21.43 22.06 -34.07
C PHE A 23 -21.67 22.85 -32.78
N LEU A 24 -22.92 23.21 -32.49
CA LEU A 24 -23.37 23.76 -31.21
C LEU A 24 -23.44 22.67 -30.11
N TYR A 25 -23.41 21.39 -30.47
CA TYR A 25 -23.30 20.26 -29.54
C TYR A 25 -21.86 20.04 -29.08
N HIS A 26 -20.89 20.50 -29.88
CA HIS A 26 -19.48 20.45 -29.57
C HIS A 26 -19.15 21.64 -28.65
N SER A 27 -19.19 21.35 -27.35
CA SER A 27 -18.74 22.26 -26.32
C SER A 27 -17.21 22.32 -26.35
N ASN A 28 -16.64 23.52 -26.48
CA ASN A 28 -15.19 23.75 -26.42
C ASN A 28 -14.71 23.88 -24.97
N SER A 29 -15.33 23.17 -24.02
CA SER A 29 -14.89 23.19 -22.63
C SER A 29 -13.47 22.62 -22.53
N PRO A 30 -12.51 23.34 -21.90
CA PRO A 30 -11.17 22.81 -21.69
C PRO A 30 -11.23 21.44 -21.01
N SER A 31 -10.34 20.53 -21.42
CA SER A 31 -10.23 19.25 -20.75
C SER A 31 -9.70 19.44 -19.34
N VAL A 32 -10.15 18.59 -18.42
CA VAL A 32 -9.60 18.49 -17.07
C VAL A 32 -8.09 18.25 -17.13
N GLU A 33 -7.37 18.73 -16.12
CA GLU A 33 -5.93 18.52 -16.00
C GLU A 33 -5.61 17.03 -15.89
N ILE A 34 -4.66 16.54 -16.71
CA ILE A 34 -4.22 15.15 -16.67
C ILE A 34 -3.16 15.00 -15.59
N VAL A 35 -3.36 14.06 -14.67
CA VAL A 35 -2.36 13.62 -13.70
C VAL A 35 -1.41 12.68 -14.42
N GLN A 36 -0.12 12.94 -14.32
CA GLN A 36 0.90 12.12 -14.95
C GLN A 36 0.90 10.72 -14.34
N ASP A 37 0.84 9.71 -15.22
CA ASP A 37 0.78 8.30 -14.85
C ASP A 37 2.18 7.70 -14.78
N THR A 38 2.46 6.96 -13.70
CA THR A 38 3.78 6.36 -13.44
C THR A 38 4.21 5.42 -14.56
N LEU A 39 3.34 4.50 -14.99
CA LEU A 39 3.68 3.55 -16.05
C LEU A 39 3.92 4.24 -17.40
N THR A 40 3.13 5.26 -17.71
CA THR A 40 3.30 6.06 -18.93
C THR A 40 4.65 6.78 -18.95
N SER A 41 5.02 7.41 -17.83
CA SER A 41 6.32 8.08 -17.66
C SER A 41 7.48 7.10 -17.79
N GLN A 42 7.36 5.92 -17.16
CA GLN A 42 8.38 4.88 -17.23
C GLN A 42 8.54 4.32 -18.64
N GLN A 43 7.47 4.20 -19.42
CA GLN A 43 7.56 3.73 -20.79
C GLN A 43 8.42 4.67 -21.66
N GLU A 44 8.32 5.98 -21.45
CA GLU A 44 9.17 6.98 -22.13
C GLU A 44 10.63 6.84 -21.69
N ILE A 45 10.88 6.64 -20.40
CA ILE A 45 12.20 6.39 -19.83
C ILE A 45 12.81 5.11 -20.42
N ASP A 46 12.06 3.99 -20.39
CA ASP A 46 12.48 2.69 -20.93
C ASP A 46 12.86 2.79 -22.41
N SER A 47 12.04 3.51 -23.20
CA SER A 47 12.30 3.74 -24.63
C SER A 47 13.58 4.55 -24.83
N THR A 48 13.77 5.61 -24.04
CA THR A 48 14.94 6.50 -24.11
C THR A 48 16.22 5.77 -23.70
N LEU A 49 16.17 4.98 -22.63
CA LEU A 49 17.29 4.16 -22.16
C LEU A 49 17.65 3.11 -23.20
N SER A 50 16.66 2.40 -23.75
CA SER A 50 16.86 1.40 -24.79
C SER A 50 17.52 1.98 -26.04
N GLU A 51 17.03 3.13 -26.54
CA GLU A 51 17.62 3.83 -27.67
C GLU A 51 19.06 4.30 -27.38
N THR A 52 19.28 4.90 -26.21
CA THR A 52 20.59 5.42 -25.80
C THR A 52 21.62 4.30 -25.70
N ILE A 53 21.29 3.22 -25.00
CA ILE A 53 22.18 2.06 -24.79
C ILE A 53 22.49 1.37 -26.12
N THR A 54 21.48 1.19 -26.98
CA THR A 54 21.65 0.49 -28.27
C THR A 54 22.45 1.31 -29.29
N ASN A 55 22.27 2.62 -29.34
CA ASN A 55 22.97 3.50 -30.28
C ASN A 55 24.38 3.90 -29.81
N GLY A 56 24.65 3.80 -28.51
CA GLY A 56 25.96 4.08 -27.94
C GLY A 56 26.99 2.98 -28.17
N THR A 57 28.25 3.29 -27.89
CA THR A 57 29.34 2.30 -27.85
C THR A 57 29.92 2.30 -26.45
N TYR A 58 29.32 1.52 -25.57
CA TYR A 58 29.67 1.44 -24.16
C TYR A 58 30.48 0.17 -23.88
N THR A 59 31.65 0.34 -23.27
CA THR A 59 32.54 -0.78 -22.88
C THR A 59 32.65 -0.83 -21.36
N LEU A 60 33.32 -1.86 -20.81
CA LEU A 60 33.60 -1.93 -19.38
C LEU A 60 34.32 -0.66 -18.88
N GLU A 61 35.27 -0.12 -19.65
CA GLU A 61 36.09 1.04 -19.28
C GLU A 61 35.35 2.38 -19.46
N GLN A 62 34.35 2.42 -20.33
CA GLN A 62 33.49 3.59 -20.57
C GLN A 62 32.02 3.16 -20.63
N PRO A 63 31.44 2.74 -19.50
CA PRO A 63 30.07 2.27 -19.48
C PRO A 63 29.09 3.46 -19.51
N PHE A 64 27.86 3.19 -19.95
CA PHE A 64 26.75 4.09 -19.69
C PHE A 64 26.37 3.98 -18.21
N VAL A 65 26.18 5.12 -17.53
CA VAL A 65 25.80 5.16 -16.11
C VAL A 65 24.70 6.20 -15.95
N ILE A 66 23.60 5.81 -15.32
CA ILE A 66 22.51 6.73 -14.96
C ILE A 66 22.10 6.51 -13.50
N LEU A 67 22.21 7.56 -12.70
CA LEU A 67 21.71 7.60 -11.32
C LEU A 67 20.19 7.79 -11.32
N ASN A 68 19.48 7.09 -10.43
CA ASN A 68 18.04 7.18 -10.23
C ASN A 68 17.23 7.17 -11.54
N PRO A 69 17.36 6.12 -12.38
CA PRO A 69 16.82 6.10 -13.74
C PRO A 69 15.31 6.37 -13.82
N TYR A 70 14.55 5.92 -12.83
CA TYR A 70 13.08 6.07 -12.77
C TYR A 70 12.62 7.22 -11.88
N GLY A 71 13.54 8.00 -11.33
CA GLY A 71 13.21 9.10 -10.42
C GLY A 71 12.74 8.67 -9.04
N ASN A 72 12.48 7.38 -8.81
CA ASN A 72 11.77 6.89 -7.63
C ASN A 72 12.65 6.30 -6.53
N ALA A 73 13.85 5.79 -6.85
CA ALA A 73 14.77 5.20 -5.88
C ALA A 73 16.14 5.92 -5.96
N PRO A 74 16.31 7.06 -5.27
CA PRO A 74 17.47 7.95 -5.48
C PRO A 74 18.83 7.35 -5.14
N LEU A 75 18.87 6.31 -4.29
CA LEU A 75 20.08 5.59 -3.89
C LEU A 75 20.35 4.34 -4.75
N SER A 76 19.99 4.43 -6.02
CA SER A 76 20.17 3.37 -7.01
C SER A 76 20.66 3.93 -8.34
N ALA A 77 21.30 3.10 -9.15
CA ALA A 77 21.77 3.47 -10.49
C ALA A 77 21.67 2.29 -11.47
N LEU A 78 21.68 2.57 -12.77
CA LEU A 78 21.81 1.58 -13.82
C LEU A 78 23.13 1.79 -14.55
N ILE A 79 23.91 0.71 -14.69
CA ILE A 79 25.11 0.68 -15.52
C ILE A 79 24.86 -0.22 -16.74
N ALA A 80 25.20 0.24 -17.94
CA ALA A 80 25.08 -0.55 -19.16
C ALA A 80 26.36 -0.53 -20.01
N PHE A 81 26.77 -1.70 -20.49
CA PHE A 81 27.92 -1.85 -21.39
C PHE A 81 27.84 -3.16 -22.18
N SER A 82 28.73 -3.32 -23.16
CA SER A 82 28.84 -4.56 -23.92
C SER A 82 30.24 -5.17 -23.86
N THR A 83 30.30 -6.49 -24.02
CA THR A 83 31.53 -7.29 -24.11
C THR A 83 31.56 -8.08 -25.42
N GLU A 84 32.77 -8.32 -25.95
CA GLU A 84 32.94 -9.10 -27.18
C GLU A 84 32.55 -10.58 -27.04
N LYS A 85 32.64 -11.11 -25.81
CA LYS A 85 32.32 -12.48 -25.45
C LYS A 85 31.32 -12.48 -24.31
N GLU A 86 30.54 -13.55 -24.24
CA GLU A 86 29.70 -13.84 -23.07
C GLU A 86 30.59 -13.96 -21.82
N THR A 87 30.27 -13.16 -20.81
CA THR A 87 30.98 -13.13 -19.52
C THR A 87 29.96 -12.85 -18.42
N SER A 88 30.16 -13.38 -17.22
CA SER A 88 29.46 -12.88 -16.03
C SER A 88 30.12 -11.59 -15.54
N VAL A 89 29.37 -10.85 -14.72
CA VAL A 89 29.79 -9.58 -14.12
C VAL A 89 29.50 -9.64 -12.63
N THR A 90 30.54 -9.54 -11.81
CA THR A 90 30.40 -9.33 -10.36
C THR A 90 30.40 -7.83 -10.08
N ILE A 91 29.31 -7.31 -9.52
CA ILE A 91 29.26 -5.97 -8.95
C ILE A 91 29.72 -6.01 -7.49
N THR A 92 30.42 -4.96 -7.05
CA THR A 92 30.71 -4.68 -5.65
C THR A 92 30.42 -3.21 -5.37
N VAL A 93 29.44 -2.94 -4.50
CA VAL A 93 29.13 -1.59 -4.01
C VAL A 93 29.82 -1.43 -2.66
N ALA A 94 30.83 -0.56 -2.61
CA ALA A 94 31.68 -0.42 -1.43
C ALA A 94 30.89 0.08 -0.21
N GLY A 95 31.02 -0.64 0.91
CA GLY A 95 30.52 -0.23 2.22
C GLY A 95 31.53 0.59 3.01
N LYS A 96 31.11 1.06 4.19
CA LYS A 96 32.03 1.62 5.21
C LYS A 96 32.84 0.52 5.89
N ASP A 97 32.35 -0.72 5.84
CA ASP A 97 32.96 -1.95 6.33
C ASP A 97 32.52 -3.17 5.49
N GLU A 98 32.96 -4.36 5.87
CA GLU A 98 32.66 -5.62 5.16
C GLU A 98 31.15 -5.93 5.17
N GLN A 99 30.48 -5.82 6.32
CA GLN A 99 29.05 -6.11 6.44
C GLN A 99 28.13 -5.05 5.80
N SER A 100 28.65 -3.90 5.40
CA SER A 100 27.91 -2.87 4.64
C SER A 100 28.33 -2.81 3.16
N THR A 101 29.19 -3.72 2.72
CA THR A 101 29.60 -3.92 1.32
C THR A 101 28.70 -4.96 0.67
N PHE A 102 28.21 -4.67 -0.54
CA PHE A 102 27.30 -5.56 -1.27
C PHE A 102 27.97 -6.09 -2.52
N THR A 103 27.92 -7.41 -2.71
CA THR A 103 28.47 -8.09 -3.88
C THR A 103 27.42 -9.01 -4.49
N HIS A 104 27.33 -9.02 -5.82
CA HIS A 104 26.44 -9.92 -6.55
C HIS A 104 27.01 -10.26 -7.92
N GLU A 105 26.81 -11.48 -8.40
CA GLU A 105 27.23 -11.92 -9.73
C GLU A 105 26.02 -12.04 -10.67
N PHE A 106 26.04 -11.27 -11.75
CA PHE A 106 25.08 -11.37 -12.84
C PHE A 106 25.55 -12.41 -13.86
N GLY A 107 24.60 -13.18 -14.40
CA GLY A 107 24.85 -14.25 -15.36
C GLY A 107 25.54 -13.81 -16.66
N GLN A 108 25.95 -14.81 -17.46
CA GLN A 108 26.71 -14.55 -18.69
C GLN A 108 25.88 -13.82 -19.76
N ALA A 109 26.41 -12.72 -20.28
CA ALA A 109 25.83 -11.99 -21.41
C ALA A 109 26.92 -11.25 -22.22
N THR A 110 26.55 -10.76 -23.40
CA THR A 110 27.35 -9.79 -24.18
C THR A 110 26.85 -8.37 -24.04
N SER A 111 25.58 -8.19 -23.67
CA SER A 111 24.97 -6.90 -23.31
C SER A 111 24.60 -6.95 -21.84
N HIS A 112 25.17 -6.05 -21.06
CA HIS A 112 25.04 -6.03 -19.61
C HIS A 112 24.18 -4.85 -19.20
N LEU A 113 23.12 -5.13 -18.44
CA LEU A 113 22.33 -4.13 -17.71
C LEU A 113 22.48 -4.46 -16.22
N ILE A 114 23.29 -3.68 -15.52
CA ILE A 114 23.73 -3.94 -14.15
C ILE A 114 23.03 -2.94 -13.22
N PRO A 115 21.97 -3.36 -12.51
CA PRO A 115 21.38 -2.53 -11.48
C PRO A 115 22.32 -2.41 -10.26
N VAL A 116 22.52 -1.18 -9.82
CA VAL A 116 23.28 -0.81 -8.65
C VAL A 116 22.31 -0.42 -7.55
N TYR A 117 22.35 -1.14 -6.43
CA TYR A 117 21.53 -0.86 -5.26
C TYR A 117 22.42 -0.52 -4.07
N GLY A 118 21.86 0.14 -3.04
CA GLY A 118 22.57 0.32 -1.79
C GLY A 118 23.57 1.49 -1.77
N LEU A 119 23.39 2.52 -2.60
CA LEU A 119 24.26 3.70 -2.56
C LEU A 119 24.05 4.47 -1.23
N TYR A 120 25.11 5.06 -0.69
CA TYR A 120 25.01 6.04 0.40
C TYR A 120 24.59 7.39 -0.15
N ALA A 121 23.78 8.13 0.59
CA ALA A 121 23.43 9.51 0.28
C ALA A 121 24.59 10.50 0.52
N ASP A 122 24.54 11.67 -0.14
CA ASP A 122 25.55 12.74 -0.06
C ASP A 122 27.01 12.24 -0.16
N SER A 123 27.24 11.20 -0.96
CA SER A 123 28.50 10.47 -0.98
C SER A 123 28.96 10.18 -2.40
N LEU A 124 30.28 10.20 -2.59
CA LEU A 124 30.91 9.68 -3.79
C LEU A 124 31.07 8.16 -3.63
N ASN A 125 30.05 7.42 -4.09
CA ASN A 125 30.00 5.97 -3.97
C ASN A 125 30.96 5.32 -4.96
N GLN A 126 31.63 4.23 -4.53
CA GLN A 126 32.52 3.45 -5.38
C GLN A 126 31.88 2.10 -5.73
N ILE A 127 31.75 1.84 -7.03
CA ILE A 127 31.16 0.63 -7.58
C ILE A 127 32.22 -0.06 -8.43
N THR A 128 32.62 -1.27 -8.07
CA THR A 128 33.56 -2.07 -8.84
C THR A 128 32.83 -3.16 -9.62
N LEU A 129 33.06 -3.20 -10.93
CA LEU A 129 32.61 -4.28 -11.81
C LEU A 129 33.80 -5.18 -12.12
N THR A 130 33.65 -6.49 -11.91
CA THR A 130 34.66 -7.51 -12.23
C THR A 130 34.07 -8.51 -13.21
N LEU A 131 34.67 -8.64 -14.39
CA LEU A 131 34.29 -9.66 -15.36
C LEU A 131 34.87 -11.02 -14.97
N SER A 132 34.23 -12.10 -15.42
CA SER A 132 34.73 -13.48 -15.23
C SER A 132 36.14 -13.73 -15.79
N ASP A 133 36.60 -12.91 -16.74
CA ASP A 133 37.96 -12.96 -17.28
C ASP A 133 39.02 -12.18 -16.47
N GLY A 134 38.60 -11.60 -15.34
CA GLY A 134 39.46 -10.88 -14.39
C GLY A 134 39.64 -9.39 -14.69
N ARG A 135 39.07 -8.85 -15.77
CA ARG A 135 39.07 -7.40 -16.00
C ARG A 135 38.16 -6.68 -15.00
N THR A 136 38.61 -5.53 -14.53
CA THR A 136 37.91 -4.75 -13.51
C THR A 136 37.77 -3.29 -13.93
N GLN A 137 36.65 -2.66 -13.56
CA GLN A 137 36.47 -1.22 -13.63
C GLN A 137 35.83 -0.70 -12.34
N THR A 138 36.33 0.41 -11.82
CA THR A 138 35.68 1.14 -10.72
C THR A 138 35.02 2.40 -11.28
N ILE A 139 33.76 2.61 -10.90
CA ILE A 139 32.92 3.73 -11.28
C ILE A 139 32.59 4.50 -10.01
N GLU A 140 32.66 5.82 -10.09
CA GLU A 140 32.28 6.71 -9.00
C GLU A 140 30.93 7.35 -9.31
N ILE A 141 29.99 7.29 -8.36
CA ILE A 141 28.64 7.86 -8.49
C ILE A 141 28.38 8.77 -7.29
N GLN A 142 28.22 10.07 -7.55
CA GLN A 142 27.82 11.04 -6.54
C GLN A 142 26.29 11.04 -6.41
N THR A 143 25.78 10.86 -5.20
CA THR A 143 24.35 11.00 -4.88
C THR A 143 24.05 12.33 -4.22
N ASP A 144 22.80 12.76 -4.28
CA ASP A 144 22.30 13.92 -3.53
C ASP A 144 22.12 13.58 -2.03
N PRO A 145 21.98 14.59 -1.15
CA PRO A 145 21.59 14.41 0.24
C PRO A 145 20.20 13.80 0.42
N LEU A 146 19.98 13.17 1.57
CA LEU A 146 18.65 12.68 1.97
C LEU A 146 17.66 13.85 2.14
N PRO A 147 16.35 13.61 1.95
CA PRO A 147 15.32 14.55 2.35
C PRO A 147 15.44 14.87 3.85
N ASN A 148 15.27 16.15 4.21
CA ASN A 148 15.42 16.61 5.60
C ASN A 148 14.38 16.00 6.55
N ASP A 149 13.27 15.51 6.02
CA ASP A 149 12.15 14.88 6.74
C ASP A 149 12.22 13.34 6.75
N LEU A 150 13.23 12.73 6.13
CA LEU A 150 13.47 11.29 6.24
C LEU A 150 13.99 10.96 7.63
N ALA A 151 13.31 10.05 8.33
CA ALA A 151 13.66 9.68 9.70
C ALA A 151 15.04 8.99 9.76
N LEU A 152 15.97 9.53 10.54
CA LEU A 152 17.26 8.88 10.78
C LEU A 152 17.24 8.17 12.15
N PRO A 153 18.02 7.09 12.33
CA PRO A 153 18.03 6.35 13.58
C PRO A 153 18.43 7.23 14.77
N SER A 154 17.67 7.14 15.85
CA SER A 154 18.04 7.75 17.13
C SER A 154 19.06 6.89 17.86
N SER A 155 19.02 5.56 17.66
CA SER A 155 20.04 4.63 18.13
C SER A 155 20.11 3.37 17.26
N VAL A 156 21.28 2.72 17.29
CA VAL A 156 21.54 1.44 16.63
C VAL A 156 22.40 0.58 17.55
N TYR A 157 22.01 -0.68 17.73
CA TYR A 157 22.81 -1.73 18.34
C TYR A 157 22.96 -2.87 17.33
N ALA A 158 24.19 -3.37 17.15
CA ALA A 158 24.47 -4.46 16.22
C ALA A 158 25.62 -5.35 16.73
N ASP A 159 25.35 -6.62 16.98
CA ASP A 159 26.39 -7.65 17.11
C ASP A 159 26.80 -8.12 15.72
N LYS A 160 27.75 -7.40 15.12
CA LYS A 160 28.24 -7.67 13.74
C LYS A 160 28.81 -9.08 13.54
N SER A 161 29.12 -9.81 14.61
CA SER A 161 29.61 -11.19 14.49
C SER A 161 28.50 -12.22 14.23
N ARG A 162 27.24 -11.80 14.42
CA ARG A 162 26.03 -12.63 14.27
C ARG A 162 25.09 -12.09 13.19
N LEU A 163 25.52 -11.07 12.44
CA LEU A 163 24.71 -10.37 11.44
C LEU A 163 25.39 -10.44 10.06
N GLU A 164 24.55 -10.61 9.05
CA GLU A 164 24.90 -10.53 7.64
C GLU A 164 24.69 -9.10 7.09
N ASN A 165 24.74 -8.95 5.77
CA ASN A 165 24.60 -7.66 5.07
C ASN A 165 23.19 -7.40 4.52
N ASP A 166 22.16 -8.07 5.05
CA ASP A 166 20.77 -7.71 4.72
C ASP A 166 20.40 -6.34 5.29
N LEU A 167 19.40 -5.70 4.68
CA LEU A 167 18.88 -4.42 5.13
C LEU A 167 17.58 -4.59 5.91
N TYR A 168 17.34 -3.67 6.83
CA TYR A 168 16.08 -3.53 7.54
C TYR A 168 15.21 -2.51 6.81
N PHE A 169 14.23 -3.02 6.08
CA PHE A 169 13.20 -2.22 5.43
C PHE A 169 12.16 -1.81 6.47
N VAL A 170 11.69 -0.58 6.41
CA VAL A 170 10.59 -0.07 7.22
C VAL A 170 9.62 0.69 6.31
N THR A 171 8.33 0.56 6.59
CA THR A 171 7.29 1.12 5.74
C THR A 171 6.36 2.01 6.55
N PRO A 172 5.88 3.15 6.00
CA PRO A 172 4.93 3.99 6.70
C PRO A 172 3.50 3.45 6.57
N SER A 173 2.64 3.75 7.54
CA SER A 173 1.18 3.54 7.41
C SER A 173 0.48 4.68 6.68
N SER A 174 1.15 5.82 6.50
CA SER A 174 0.56 7.00 5.85
C SER A 174 1.60 7.97 5.29
N GLN A 175 2.30 8.71 6.16
CA GLN A 175 3.31 9.69 5.80
C GLN A 175 4.69 9.18 6.12
N GLY A 176 5.67 9.61 5.33
CA GLY A 176 7.06 9.20 5.44
C GLY A 176 7.50 8.42 4.20
N TYR A 177 8.66 7.78 4.34
CA TYR A 177 9.34 7.09 3.25
C TYR A 177 9.39 5.60 3.57
N THR A 178 9.05 4.78 2.58
CA THR A 178 9.50 3.38 2.59
C THR A 178 11.02 3.41 2.39
N ALA A 179 11.77 2.90 3.37
CA ALA A 179 13.23 3.05 3.44
C ALA A 179 13.90 1.79 3.97
N ALA A 180 15.19 1.61 3.67
CA ALA A 180 16.00 0.50 4.14
C ALA A 180 17.32 0.97 4.75
N TYR A 181 17.65 0.42 5.92
CA TYR A 181 18.84 0.76 6.70
C TYR A 181 19.77 -0.44 6.79
N ASP A 182 21.08 -0.21 6.70
CA ASP A 182 22.05 -1.27 7.00
C ASP A 182 22.27 -1.43 8.51
N ILE A 183 23.13 -2.40 8.89
CA ILE A 183 23.43 -2.69 10.30
C ILE A 183 24.12 -1.54 11.04
N ASN A 184 24.58 -0.50 10.34
CA ASN A 184 25.16 0.71 10.93
C ASN A 184 24.11 1.82 11.11
N GLY A 185 22.88 1.62 10.63
CA GLY A 185 21.81 2.62 10.60
C GLY A 185 21.94 3.62 9.46
N ASP A 186 22.79 3.36 8.47
CA ASP A 186 22.86 4.21 7.28
C ASP A 186 21.72 3.87 6.32
N VAL A 187 21.08 4.90 5.75
CA VAL A 187 20.06 4.71 4.71
C VAL A 187 20.73 4.24 3.43
N ARG A 188 20.34 3.06 2.94
CA ARG A 188 20.89 2.45 1.72
C ARG A 188 19.88 2.37 0.58
N TRP A 189 18.61 2.63 0.87
CA TRP A 189 17.55 2.69 -0.14
C TRP A 189 16.32 3.42 0.42
N TYR A 190 15.59 4.15 -0.43
CA TYR A 190 14.27 4.69 -0.09
C TYR A 190 13.48 5.00 -1.36
N LEU A 191 12.14 5.02 -1.24
CA LEU A 191 11.23 5.43 -2.31
C LEU A 191 10.77 6.87 -2.14
N THR A 192 10.66 7.61 -3.24
CA THR A 192 10.04 8.95 -3.25
C THR A 192 8.54 8.91 -3.44
N SER A 193 8.01 7.81 -4.00
CA SER A 193 6.58 7.55 -4.14
C SER A 193 5.95 7.15 -2.80
N LYS A 194 4.65 7.41 -2.66
CA LYS A 194 3.88 7.17 -1.44
C LYS A 194 3.37 5.74 -1.35
N ASN A 195 4.28 4.77 -1.42
CA ASN A 195 3.91 3.38 -1.16
C ASN A 195 3.96 3.14 0.35
N VAL A 196 2.81 2.73 0.90
CA VAL A 196 2.57 2.49 2.32
C VAL A 196 2.31 1.01 2.56
N TRP A 197 2.03 0.62 3.81
CA TRP A 197 1.71 -0.76 4.20
C TRP A 197 2.90 -1.71 4.05
N ASP A 198 2.65 -3.02 3.99
CA ASP A 198 3.72 -4.01 3.92
C ASP A 198 4.50 -3.97 2.60
N VAL A 199 5.77 -4.37 2.66
CA VAL A 199 6.64 -4.65 1.52
C VAL A 199 7.14 -6.08 1.63
N LYS A 200 6.81 -6.91 0.65
CA LYS A 200 7.25 -8.31 0.58
C LYS A 200 8.09 -8.57 -0.66
N ARG A 201 9.01 -9.53 -0.57
CA ARG A 201 9.76 -10.05 -1.72
C ARG A 201 8.97 -11.17 -2.39
N LEU A 202 8.72 -11.05 -3.69
CA LEU A 202 8.13 -12.10 -4.53
C LEU A 202 9.19 -13.12 -4.95
N GLU A 203 8.76 -14.31 -5.38
CA GLU A 203 9.68 -15.39 -5.82
C GLU A 203 10.61 -14.94 -6.98
N ASN A 204 10.13 -14.04 -7.83
CA ASN A 204 10.91 -13.49 -8.94
C ASN A 204 11.91 -12.38 -8.53
N GLY A 205 12.04 -12.09 -7.23
CA GLY A 205 12.99 -11.11 -6.71
C GLY A 205 12.46 -9.66 -6.67
N ASN A 206 11.31 -9.37 -7.28
CA ASN A 206 10.69 -8.04 -7.19
C ASN A 206 10.01 -7.85 -5.83
N LEU A 207 9.78 -6.59 -5.47
CA LEU A 207 8.97 -6.20 -4.33
C LEU A 207 7.50 -6.15 -4.71
N LEU A 208 6.63 -6.63 -3.83
CA LEU A 208 5.21 -6.35 -3.80
C LEU A 208 4.95 -5.28 -2.74
N LEU A 209 4.27 -4.21 -3.14
CA LEU A 209 4.01 -3.04 -2.30
C LEU A 209 2.68 -2.40 -2.70
N SER A 210 2.14 -1.49 -1.89
CA SER A 210 0.90 -0.78 -2.24
C SER A 210 1.05 -0.02 -3.56
N SER A 211 -0.06 0.23 -4.25
CA SER A 211 -0.14 1.35 -5.20
C SER A 211 0.13 2.67 -4.47
N ASP A 212 0.71 3.65 -5.16
CA ASP A 212 0.86 5.03 -4.66
C ASP A 212 -0.41 5.88 -4.91
N ARG A 213 -1.45 5.27 -5.47
CA ARG A 213 -2.74 5.89 -5.77
C ARG A 213 -3.78 5.52 -4.73
N THR A 214 -4.36 6.52 -4.08
CA THR A 214 -5.47 6.35 -3.13
C THR A 214 -6.77 5.99 -3.86
N MET A 215 -7.46 4.94 -3.41
CA MET A 215 -8.81 4.56 -3.84
C MET A 215 -9.88 5.35 -3.08
N ALA A 216 -9.74 5.42 -1.76
CA ALA A 216 -10.64 6.14 -0.88
C ALA A 216 -9.92 6.48 0.45
N PRO A 217 -10.26 7.60 1.09
CA PRO A 217 -9.84 7.86 2.46
C PRO A 217 -10.31 6.76 3.43
N PRO A 218 -9.59 6.54 4.54
CA PRO A 218 -8.40 7.29 4.98
C PRO A 218 -7.11 6.89 4.26
N TYR A 219 -7.01 5.66 3.78
CA TYR A 219 -5.74 5.08 3.34
C TYR A 219 -5.90 3.83 2.44
N TYR A 220 -7.07 3.64 1.84
CA TYR A 220 -7.29 2.53 0.92
C TYR A 220 -6.61 2.84 -0.41
N MET A 221 -5.81 1.92 -0.92
CA MET A 221 -5.06 2.08 -2.16
C MET A 221 -5.80 1.42 -3.33
N THR A 222 -5.53 1.84 -4.56
CA THR A 222 -6.16 1.24 -5.75
C THR A 222 -5.79 -0.23 -5.97
N GLY A 223 -4.69 -0.66 -5.34
CA GLY A 223 -4.21 -2.02 -5.37
C GLY A 223 -2.74 -2.11 -5.00
N LEU A 224 -1.98 -2.87 -5.79
CA LEU A 224 -0.59 -3.23 -5.52
C LEU A 224 0.31 -2.90 -6.73
N MET A 225 1.62 -2.81 -6.49
CA MET A 225 2.65 -2.69 -7.51
C MET A 225 3.69 -3.79 -7.33
N GLU A 226 4.20 -4.29 -8.45
CA GLU A 226 5.40 -5.11 -8.52
C GLU A 226 6.56 -4.25 -9.00
N MET A 227 7.59 -4.08 -8.17
CA MET A 227 8.67 -3.12 -8.39
C MET A 227 10.05 -3.70 -8.06
N ASP A 228 11.10 -3.35 -8.81
CA ASP A 228 12.48 -3.63 -8.38
C ASP A 228 13.07 -2.51 -7.51
N LEU A 229 14.30 -2.71 -7.02
CA LEU A 229 14.99 -1.72 -6.20
C LEU A 229 15.55 -0.52 -6.99
N LEU A 230 15.40 -0.45 -8.33
CA LEU A 230 15.63 0.78 -9.10
C LEU A 230 14.41 1.71 -9.05
N GLY A 231 13.31 1.26 -8.41
CA GLY A 231 12.04 1.97 -8.41
C GLY A 231 11.21 1.72 -9.66
N LYS A 232 11.57 0.74 -10.51
CA LYS A 232 10.84 0.43 -11.73
C LYS A 232 9.61 -0.43 -11.41
N VAL A 233 8.42 0.05 -11.78
CA VAL A 233 7.19 -0.74 -11.72
C VAL A 233 7.02 -1.61 -12.97
N TYR A 234 6.95 -2.93 -12.79
CA TYR A 234 6.70 -3.92 -13.85
C TYR A 234 5.22 -4.22 -14.03
N VAL A 235 4.48 -4.30 -12.93
CA VAL A 235 3.04 -4.54 -12.95
C VAL A 235 2.36 -3.65 -11.92
N GLU A 236 1.28 -2.99 -12.33
CA GLU A 236 0.33 -2.38 -11.40
C GLU A 236 -0.95 -3.21 -11.42
N TYR A 237 -1.34 -3.71 -10.25
CA TYR A 237 -2.58 -4.42 -10.02
C TYR A 237 -3.62 -3.42 -9.53
N VAL A 238 -4.69 -3.21 -10.30
CA VAL A 238 -5.83 -2.42 -9.87
C VAL A 238 -7.03 -3.33 -9.59
N LEU A 239 -7.69 -3.11 -8.46
CA LEU A 239 -8.79 -3.95 -8.01
C LEU A 239 -9.94 -3.11 -7.44
N GLU A 240 -11.17 -3.53 -7.75
CA GLU A 240 -12.40 -2.90 -7.25
C GLU A 240 -12.48 -2.93 -5.72
N ALA A 241 -11.96 -4.00 -5.10
CA ALA A 241 -11.87 -4.12 -3.65
C ALA A 241 -10.85 -3.16 -3.01
N GLY A 242 -9.95 -2.58 -3.82
CA GLY A 242 -8.79 -1.83 -3.33
C GLY A 242 -7.85 -2.69 -2.48
N TYR A 243 -6.85 -2.06 -1.88
CA TYR A 243 -5.87 -2.68 -1.02
C TYR A 243 -5.73 -1.93 0.30
N HIS A 244 -5.56 -2.68 1.39
CA HIS A 244 -5.09 -2.16 2.68
C HIS A 244 -4.22 -3.19 3.39
N HIS A 245 -3.34 -2.72 4.27
CA HIS A 245 -2.60 -3.52 5.25
C HIS A 245 -1.65 -4.59 4.70
N ASP A 246 -2.14 -5.63 4.02
CA ASP A 246 -1.37 -6.84 3.74
C ASP A 246 -1.81 -7.62 2.49
N ALA A 247 -0.82 -8.21 1.81
CA ALA A 247 -1.01 -9.09 0.66
C ALA A 247 0.17 -10.07 0.54
N ILE A 248 -0.10 -11.31 0.16
CA ILE A 248 0.93 -12.35 -0.03
C ILE A 248 0.85 -12.97 -1.42
N GLU A 249 1.99 -13.47 -1.90
CA GLU A 249 2.05 -14.39 -3.03
C GLU A 249 1.73 -15.82 -2.56
N LEU A 250 0.78 -16.46 -3.24
CA LEU A 250 0.41 -17.85 -3.01
C LEU A 250 1.36 -18.79 -3.76
N PRO A 251 1.47 -20.08 -3.38
CA PRO A 251 2.32 -21.06 -4.08
C PRO A 251 2.00 -21.26 -5.57
N ASN A 252 0.80 -20.87 -6.01
CA ASN A 252 0.39 -20.90 -7.42
C ASN A 252 0.79 -19.63 -8.20
N GLY A 253 1.44 -18.66 -7.55
CA GLY A 253 1.84 -17.36 -8.09
C GLY A 253 0.73 -16.30 -8.10
N ASN A 254 -0.48 -16.61 -7.63
CA ASN A 254 -1.54 -15.62 -7.45
C ASN A 254 -1.31 -14.77 -6.19
N LEU A 255 -2.07 -13.68 -6.07
CA LEU A 255 -1.98 -12.80 -4.90
C LEU A 255 -3.22 -12.96 -4.02
N LEU A 256 -3.02 -13.18 -2.72
CA LEU A 256 -4.06 -13.10 -1.71
C LEU A 256 -3.99 -11.72 -1.05
N ILE A 257 -5.08 -10.96 -1.08
CA ILE A 257 -5.07 -9.52 -0.81
C ILE A 257 -6.18 -9.16 0.18
N ALA A 258 -5.85 -8.39 1.21
CA ALA A 258 -6.84 -7.73 2.07
C ALA A 258 -7.44 -6.50 1.37
N GLY A 259 -8.77 -6.45 1.30
CA GLY A 259 -9.50 -5.39 0.62
C GLY A 259 -10.88 -5.13 1.24
N ASN A 260 -11.69 -4.36 0.53
CA ASN A 260 -13.05 -4.01 0.94
C ASN A 260 -14.08 -4.58 -0.04
N ASN A 261 -15.24 -5.00 0.45
CA ASN A 261 -16.32 -5.41 -0.44
C ASN A 261 -17.04 -4.15 -1.00
N PRO A 262 -17.01 -3.88 -2.32
CA PRO A 262 -17.60 -2.69 -2.92
C PRO A 262 -19.15 -2.63 -2.83
N ASP A 263 -19.78 -3.74 -2.46
CA ASP A 263 -21.22 -3.87 -2.23
C ASP A 263 -21.64 -3.71 -0.77
N ARG A 264 -20.67 -3.60 0.15
CA ARG A 264 -20.92 -3.44 1.58
C ARG A 264 -20.65 -2.02 2.04
N MET A 265 -21.21 -1.70 3.20
CA MET A 265 -20.87 -0.47 3.92
C MET A 265 -19.79 -0.71 4.97
N THR A 266 -19.50 -1.95 5.34
CA THR A 266 -18.41 -2.30 6.24
C THR A 266 -17.08 -2.30 5.49
N VAL A 267 -15.99 -2.23 6.24
CA VAL A 267 -14.62 -2.17 5.71
C VAL A 267 -13.71 -3.16 6.41
N GLU A 268 -12.57 -3.45 5.77
CA GLU A 268 -11.49 -4.27 6.28
C GLU A 268 -11.93 -5.67 6.72
N ASP A 269 -12.89 -6.23 5.98
CA ASP A 269 -13.57 -7.50 6.27
C ASP A 269 -13.75 -8.37 5.03
N TYR A 270 -12.93 -8.12 4.00
CA TYR A 270 -12.97 -8.81 2.71
C TYR A 270 -11.57 -9.22 2.24
N VAL A 271 -11.46 -10.44 1.72
CA VAL A 271 -10.20 -10.97 1.17
C VAL A 271 -10.46 -11.47 -0.24
N VAL A 272 -9.52 -11.23 -1.15
CA VAL A 272 -9.60 -11.67 -2.55
C VAL A 272 -8.36 -12.44 -2.96
N GLU A 273 -8.54 -13.44 -3.82
CA GLU A 273 -7.45 -14.01 -4.60
C GLU A 273 -7.50 -13.43 -6.01
N LEU A 274 -6.38 -12.86 -6.44
CA LEU A 274 -6.20 -12.23 -7.73
C LEU A 274 -5.25 -13.04 -8.60
N ASP A 275 -5.70 -13.35 -9.82
CA ASP A 275 -4.85 -13.93 -10.86
C ASP A 275 -3.76 -12.93 -11.23
N ARG A 276 -2.51 -13.26 -10.94
CA ARG A 276 -1.36 -12.35 -11.10
C ARG A 276 -1.09 -11.97 -12.55
N THR A 277 -1.54 -12.76 -13.52
CA THR A 277 -1.29 -12.49 -14.95
C THR A 277 -2.29 -11.49 -15.53
N THR A 278 -3.57 -11.67 -15.20
CA THR A 278 -4.71 -10.94 -15.76
C THR A 278 -5.23 -9.83 -14.86
N GLY A 279 -4.90 -9.87 -13.57
CA GLY A 279 -5.43 -8.95 -12.55
C GLY A 279 -6.90 -9.20 -12.19
N GLN A 280 -7.47 -10.34 -12.59
CA GLN A 280 -8.86 -10.67 -12.27
C GLN A 280 -8.95 -11.28 -10.88
N VAL A 281 -9.93 -10.85 -10.10
CA VAL A 281 -10.33 -11.54 -8.87
C VAL A 281 -10.99 -12.86 -9.26
N ILE A 282 -10.39 -13.98 -8.85
CA ILE A 282 -10.89 -15.32 -9.15
C ILE A 282 -11.60 -15.96 -7.97
N LYS A 283 -11.38 -15.43 -6.76
CA LYS A 283 -12.03 -15.88 -5.54
C LYS A 283 -12.11 -14.78 -4.49
N SER A 284 -13.08 -14.87 -3.60
CA SER A 284 -13.19 -13.96 -2.46
C SER A 284 -13.86 -14.59 -1.24
N TRP A 285 -13.62 -13.96 -0.09
CA TRP A 285 -14.19 -14.33 1.21
C TRP A 285 -14.70 -13.07 1.91
N ASP A 286 -16.00 -13.03 2.21
CA ASP A 286 -16.69 -11.93 2.90
C ASP A 286 -16.93 -12.33 4.35
N LEU A 287 -16.18 -11.72 5.28
CA LEU A 287 -16.20 -12.09 6.69
C LEU A 287 -17.54 -11.77 7.36
N THR A 288 -18.35 -10.86 6.80
CA THR A 288 -19.72 -10.59 7.29
C THR A 288 -20.64 -11.80 7.17
N SER A 289 -20.27 -12.78 6.33
CA SER A 289 -20.98 -14.05 6.17
C SER A 289 -20.42 -15.19 7.01
N ILE A 290 -19.24 -15.00 7.61
CA ILE A 290 -18.49 -16.04 8.33
C ILE A 290 -18.53 -15.80 9.85
N LEU A 291 -18.47 -14.54 10.30
CA LEU A 291 -18.43 -14.18 11.71
C LEU A 291 -19.59 -13.26 12.12
N PRO A 292 -20.04 -13.33 13.39
CA PRO A 292 -20.97 -12.36 13.96
C PRO A 292 -20.30 -10.98 14.13
N THR A 293 -20.77 -9.99 13.38
CA THR A 293 -20.20 -8.62 13.36
C THR A 293 -20.35 -7.85 14.68
N GLU A 294 -21.38 -8.18 15.45
CA GLU A 294 -21.75 -7.50 16.71
C GLU A 294 -21.19 -8.18 17.97
N ALA A 295 -20.42 -9.26 17.83
CA ALA A 295 -19.86 -10.01 18.94
C ALA A 295 -18.49 -9.47 19.41
N ALA A 296 -18.15 -9.75 20.67
CA ALA A 296 -16.81 -9.61 21.24
C ALA A 296 -16.08 -8.27 20.95
N LYS A 297 -16.81 -7.17 21.02
CA LYS A 297 -16.34 -5.83 20.68
C LYS A 297 -15.16 -5.39 21.56
N SER A 298 -14.03 -5.05 20.93
CA SER A 298 -12.94 -4.31 21.57
C SER A 298 -13.33 -2.82 21.77
N GLU A 299 -12.47 -2.04 22.44
CA GLU A 299 -12.65 -0.59 22.57
C GLU A 299 -12.73 0.13 21.22
N ASN A 300 -12.01 -0.38 20.21
CA ASN A 300 -11.86 0.28 18.91
C ASN A 300 -12.91 -0.18 17.87
N TRP A 301 -13.80 -1.10 18.25
CA TRP A 301 -14.84 -1.61 17.37
C TRP A 301 -15.83 -0.51 16.95
N THR A 302 -16.25 -0.54 15.68
CA THR A 302 -17.38 0.26 15.18
C THR A 302 -18.27 -0.59 14.27
N GLU A 303 -19.51 -0.15 14.00
CA GLU A 303 -20.40 -0.84 13.04
C GLU A 303 -19.82 -0.85 11.61
N HIS A 304 -19.02 0.17 11.27
CA HIS A 304 -18.37 0.30 9.97
C HIS A 304 -17.12 -0.57 9.86
N ASP A 305 -16.28 -0.55 10.89
CA ASP A 305 -14.99 -1.23 10.96
C ASP A 305 -15.00 -2.18 12.17
N TRP A 306 -15.66 -3.32 12.00
CA TRP A 306 -16.00 -4.24 13.08
C TRP A 306 -14.95 -5.33 13.30
N PHE A 307 -14.22 -5.72 12.25
CA PHE A 307 -13.18 -6.75 12.29
C PHE A 307 -11.78 -6.14 12.21
N HIS A 308 -11.57 -5.18 11.29
CA HIS A 308 -10.29 -4.53 11.03
C HIS A 308 -9.19 -5.55 10.70
N ASN A 309 -9.34 -6.23 9.55
CA ASN A 309 -8.39 -7.24 9.09
C ASN A 309 -7.06 -6.59 8.72
N ASN A 310 -6.03 -6.83 9.53
CA ASN A 310 -4.73 -6.18 9.38
C ASN A 310 -3.60 -7.10 8.89
N SER A 311 -3.88 -8.39 8.69
CA SER A 311 -2.93 -9.32 8.07
C SER A 311 -3.64 -10.44 7.30
N VAL A 312 -2.98 -10.93 6.25
CA VAL A 312 -3.39 -12.13 5.52
C VAL A 312 -2.20 -13.07 5.43
N ASP A 313 -2.42 -14.33 5.72
CA ASP A 313 -1.42 -15.38 5.55
C ASP A 313 -2.04 -16.68 5.03
N PHE A 314 -1.22 -17.54 4.44
CA PHE A 314 -1.68 -18.81 3.86
C PHE A 314 -0.94 -20.00 4.46
N ASP A 315 -1.69 -20.80 5.22
CA ASP A 315 -1.24 -22.10 5.71
C ASP A 315 -1.36 -23.13 4.58
N GLU A 316 -0.29 -23.30 3.82
CA GLU A 316 -0.25 -24.25 2.71
C GLU A 316 -0.47 -25.70 3.17
N ALA A 317 0.04 -26.08 4.35
CA ALA A 317 -0.07 -27.45 4.84
C ALA A 317 -1.53 -27.85 5.12
N ASN A 318 -2.32 -26.92 5.65
CA ASN A 318 -3.73 -27.15 5.97
C ASN A 318 -4.71 -26.56 4.95
N GLN A 319 -4.22 -25.89 3.89
CA GLN A 319 -5.02 -25.19 2.89
C GLN A 319 -5.99 -24.21 3.56
N ALA A 320 -5.46 -23.32 4.40
CA ALA A 320 -6.26 -22.36 5.16
C ALA A 320 -5.72 -20.94 5.02
N ILE A 321 -6.62 -19.96 5.15
CA ILE A 321 -6.27 -18.54 5.21
C ILE A 321 -6.32 -18.11 6.68
N ILE A 322 -5.29 -17.41 7.12
CA ILE A 322 -5.18 -16.86 8.48
C ILE A 322 -5.38 -15.36 8.43
N LEU A 323 -6.27 -14.86 9.28
CA LEU A 323 -6.70 -13.45 9.29
C LEU A 323 -6.67 -12.90 10.71
N SER A 324 -6.21 -11.65 10.84
CA SER A 324 -6.09 -10.97 12.13
C SER A 324 -7.09 -9.85 12.25
N GLY A 325 -8.13 -10.07 13.07
CA GLY A 325 -9.15 -9.08 13.38
C GLY A 325 -8.80 -8.29 14.63
N ARG A 326 -8.30 -7.06 14.43
CA ARG A 326 -7.93 -6.16 15.53
C ARG A 326 -9.10 -5.85 16.44
N HIS A 327 -10.30 -5.64 15.87
CA HIS A 327 -11.44 -5.07 16.61
C HIS A 327 -12.30 -6.08 17.37
N GLN A 328 -12.02 -7.38 17.22
CA GLN A 328 -12.59 -8.46 18.02
C GLN A 328 -11.57 -9.19 18.90
N ASP A 329 -10.31 -8.73 18.89
CA ASP A 329 -9.16 -9.38 19.54
C ASP A 329 -9.08 -10.88 19.17
N ALA A 330 -9.16 -11.17 17.88
CA ALA A 330 -9.30 -12.53 17.36
C ALA A 330 -8.44 -12.77 16.10
N VAL A 331 -7.70 -13.86 16.10
CA VAL A 331 -7.09 -14.43 14.89
C VAL A 331 -7.93 -15.63 14.46
N ILE A 332 -8.32 -15.70 13.20
CA ILE A 332 -9.15 -16.77 12.67
C ILE A 332 -8.42 -17.55 11.59
N SER A 333 -8.81 -18.82 11.44
CA SER A 333 -8.49 -19.63 10.27
C SER A 333 -9.76 -19.99 9.53
N ILE A 334 -9.76 -19.82 8.21
CA ILE A 334 -10.84 -20.25 7.33
C ILE A 334 -10.31 -21.23 6.28
N ASP A 335 -11.11 -22.23 5.92
CA ASP A 335 -10.77 -23.16 4.84
C ASP A 335 -10.65 -22.38 3.52
N TYR A 336 -9.52 -22.54 2.83
CA TYR A 336 -9.28 -21.83 1.58
C TYR A 336 -10.36 -22.17 0.55
N LYS A 337 -10.83 -23.41 0.46
CA LYS A 337 -11.78 -23.84 -0.56
C LYS A 337 -13.21 -23.38 -0.26
N THR A 338 -13.71 -23.62 0.95
CA THR A 338 -15.12 -23.43 1.31
C THR A 338 -15.40 -22.09 1.98
N GLY A 339 -14.39 -21.49 2.61
CA GLY A 339 -14.56 -20.31 3.47
C GLY A 339 -15.16 -20.62 4.84
N ASP A 340 -15.30 -21.90 5.19
CA ASP A 340 -15.78 -22.30 6.51
C ASP A 340 -14.75 -21.95 7.59
N LEU A 341 -15.22 -21.51 8.75
CA LEU A 341 -14.37 -21.22 9.90
C LEU A 341 -13.81 -22.52 10.49
N ASN A 342 -12.49 -22.58 10.63
CA ASN A 342 -11.79 -23.71 11.25
C ASN A 342 -11.65 -23.53 12.76
N TRP A 343 -11.14 -22.37 13.18
CA TRP A 343 -10.86 -22.06 14.58
C TRP A 343 -10.69 -20.55 14.82
N ILE A 344 -10.73 -20.16 16.10
CA ILE A 344 -10.47 -18.80 16.58
C ILE A 344 -9.44 -18.85 17.73
N VAL A 345 -8.35 -18.10 17.59
CA VAL A 345 -7.38 -17.79 18.66
C VAL A 345 -7.72 -16.42 19.25
N GLY A 346 -8.04 -16.38 20.54
CA GLY A 346 -8.36 -15.16 21.29
C GLY A 346 -9.25 -15.45 22.50
N ASP A 347 -9.46 -14.46 23.35
CA ASP A 347 -10.35 -14.60 24.50
C ASP A 347 -11.83 -14.71 24.04
N SER A 348 -12.52 -15.78 24.47
CA SER A 348 -13.88 -16.11 24.01
C SER A 348 -14.99 -15.30 24.68
N THR A 349 -14.66 -14.37 25.58
CA THR A 349 -15.64 -13.50 26.24
C THR A 349 -16.40 -12.65 25.21
N GLY A 350 -17.72 -12.65 25.31
CA GLY A 350 -18.61 -11.86 24.44
C GLY A 350 -18.92 -12.52 23.10
N TRP A 351 -18.42 -13.72 22.82
CA TRP A 351 -18.80 -14.53 21.66
C TRP A 351 -20.08 -15.36 21.93
N PRO A 352 -20.93 -15.59 20.91
CA PRO A 352 -22.12 -16.46 21.04
C PRO A 352 -21.78 -17.90 21.46
N GLU A 353 -22.74 -18.60 22.06
CA GLU A 353 -22.57 -19.98 22.53
C GLU A 353 -22.20 -20.93 21.40
N GLU A 354 -22.83 -20.75 20.23
CA GLU A 354 -22.59 -21.52 19.01
C GLU A 354 -21.20 -21.31 18.39
N MET A 355 -20.43 -20.33 18.87
CA MET A 355 -19.06 -20.08 18.40
C MET A 355 -18.00 -20.64 19.36
N GLN A 356 -18.38 -21.04 20.58
CA GLN A 356 -17.42 -21.39 21.63
C GLN A 356 -16.58 -22.63 21.27
N HIS A 357 -17.09 -23.55 20.45
CA HIS A 357 -16.34 -24.74 20.05
C HIS A 357 -15.18 -24.46 19.08
N TYR A 358 -15.10 -23.26 18.51
CA TYR A 358 -13.97 -22.84 17.67
C TYR A 358 -12.78 -22.33 18.47
N PHE A 359 -12.94 -22.07 19.77
CA PHE A 359 -11.89 -21.49 20.61
C PHE A 359 -10.98 -22.54 21.24
N PHE A 360 -9.70 -22.19 21.36
CA PHE A 360 -8.72 -23.03 22.03
C PHE A 360 -8.76 -22.85 23.55
N THR A 361 -8.44 -23.93 24.27
CA THR A 361 -8.21 -23.92 25.72
C THR A 361 -6.72 -23.75 26.00
N PRO A 362 -6.31 -22.68 26.71
CA PRO A 362 -4.91 -22.49 27.09
C PRO A 362 -4.36 -23.61 27.98
N ILE A 363 -3.12 -23.99 27.71
CA ILE A 363 -2.32 -24.89 28.55
C ILE A 363 -0.95 -24.26 28.87
N GLY A 364 -0.32 -24.70 29.95
CA GLY A 364 0.93 -24.13 30.46
C GLY A 364 0.72 -23.06 31.54
N GLU A 365 1.80 -22.69 32.24
CA GLU A 365 1.73 -21.76 33.39
C GLU A 365 1.84 -20.28 33.00
N ASN A 366 2.43 -19.96 31.84
CA ASN A 366 2.78 -18.58 31.43
C ASN A 366 1.94 -18.04 30.27
N PHE A 367 0.75 -18.59 30.06
CA PHE A 367 -0.09 -18.22 28.93
C PHE A 367 -0.77 -16.85 29.13
N GLU A 368 -0.76 -16.02 28.08
CA GLU A 368 -1.55 -14.80 27.98
C GLU A 368 -2.22 -14.69 26.61
N TRP A 369 -3.48 -14.24 26.58
CA TRP A 369 -4.14 -13.87 25.33
C TRP A 369 -3.58 -12.57 24.75
N GLN A 370 -3.61 -12.46 23.43
CA GLN A 370 -3.32 -11.25 22.67
C GLN A 370 -4.50 -10.27 22.65
N TRP A 371 -4.20 -8.98 22.43
CA TRP A 371 -5.20 -7.92 22.35
C TRP A 371 -4.85 -6.91 21.24
N SER A 372 -5.82 -6.63 20.37
CA SER A 372 -5.71 -5.75 19.19
C SER A 372 -4.47 -6.04 18.34
N GLN A 373 -4.21 -7.33 18.14
CA GLN A 373 -2.98 -7.86 17.57
C GLN A 373 -2.80 -7.54 16.08
N HIS A 374 -1.56 -7.66 15.61
CA HIS A 374 -1.18 -7.50 14.20
C HIS A 374 -0.30 -8.67 13.73
N SER A 375 -0.15 -8.77 12.40
CA SER A 375 0.83 -9.65 11.75
C SER A 375 0.70 -11.12 12.18
N ALA A 376 -0.52 -11.66 12.10
CA ALA A 376 -0.76 -13.07 12.36
C ALA A 376 -0.26 -13.91 11.16
N LYS A 377 0.66 -14.84 11.41
CA LYS A 377 1.32 -15.68 10.41
C LYS A 377 1.56 -17.09 10.92
N ILE A 378 1.53 -18.10 10.05
CA ILE A 378 1.97 -19.46 10.35
C ILE A 378 3.43 -19.58 9.96
N PHE A 379 4.28 -19.81 10.94
CA PHE A 379 5.70 -20.05 10.68
C PHE A 379 5.91 -21.46 10.10
N PRO A 380 7.08 -21.73 9.48
CA PRO A 380 7.36 -23.05 8.89
C PRO A 380 7.23 -24.24 9.85
N SER A 381 7.27 -24.01 11.17
CA SER A 381 7.00 -25.05 12.19
C SER A 381 5.53 -25.47 12.27
N GLY A 382 4.60 -24.69 11.71
CA GLY A 382 3.16 -24.79 11.91
C GLY A 382 2.64 -23.97 13.09
N ASP A 383 3.52 -23.27 13.81
CA ASP A 383 3.13 -22.42 14.94
C ASP A 383 2.61 -21.05 14.47
N LEU A 384 1.65 -20.51 15.22
CA LEU A 384 1.06 -19.20 14.96
C LEU A 384 1.88 -18.11 15.65
N ALA A 385 2.51 -17.23 14.86
CA ALA A 385 3.19 -16.04 15.32
C ALA A 385 2.30 -14.81 15.19
N ILE A 386 2.33 -13.94 16.19
CA ILE A 386 1.51 -12.73 16.28
C ILE A 386 2.33 -11.62 16.96
N PHE A 387 2.14 -10.37 16.53
CA PHE A 387 2.50 -9.22 17.35
C PHE A 387 1.31 -8.82 18.24
N ASP A 388 1.39 -9.09 19.53
CA ASP A 388 0.40 -8.68 20.53
C ASP A 388 0.65 -7.22 20.94
N ASN A 389 -0.13 -6.30 20.34
CA ASN A 389 -0.10 -4.89 20.70
C ASN A 389 -0.45 -4.67 22.17
N GLY A 390 -1.39 -5.44 22.71
CA GLY A 390 -1.74 -5.41 24.13
C GLY A 390 -2.71 -4.30 24.52
N ASN A 391 -3.47 -3.72 23.59
CA ASN A 391 -4.40 -2.62 23.89
C ASN A 391 -5.33 -2.96 25.06
N ASN A 392 -5.22 -2.19 26.14
CA ASN A 392 -5.95 -2.37 27.40
C ASN A 392 -5.81 -3.74 28.10
N ARG A 393 -5.26 -4.76 27.43
CA ARG A 393 -5.21 -6.17 27.82
C ARG A 393 -6.54 -6.76 28.27
N SER A 394 -7.65 -6.22 27.76
CA SER A 394 -9.01 -6.59 28.18
C SER A 394 -10.06 -6.00 27.25
N LYS A 395 -11.16 -6.74 27.04
CA LYS A 395 -12.43 -6.24 26.48
C LYS A 395 -13.29 -5.48 27.50
N ASN A 396 -13.08 -5.72 28.79
CA ASN A 396 -13.82 -5.08 29.87
C ASN A 396 -13.14 -3.78 30.34
N PRO A 397 -13.78 -2.60 30.19
CA PRO A 397 -13.25 -1.30 30.62
C PRO A 397 -12.81 -1.22 32.08
N TYR A 398 -13.43 -2.02 32.97
CA TYR A 398 -13.07 -2.05 34.38
C TYR A 398 -11.72 -2.74 34.66
N ASN A 399 -11.20 -3.49 33.69
CA ASN A 399 -9.93 -4.20 33.79
C ASN A 399 -8.84 -3.58 32.90
N TYR A 400 -9.09 -2.42 32.29
CA TYR A 400 -8.11 -1.79 31.40
C TYR A 400 -6.80 -1.46 32.12
N VAL A 401 -5.70 -1.90 31.52
CA VAL A 401 -4.35 -1.60 31.99
C VAL A 401 -3.96 -0.19 31.55
N ASN A 402 -3.45 0.61 32.50
CA ASN A 402 -2.91 1.93 32.19
C ASN A 402 -1.71 1.80 31.22
N PRO A 403 -1.61 2.61 30.16
CA PRO A 403 -0.55 2.48 29.15
C PRO A 403 0.87 2.56 29.72
N ASN A 404 1.11 3.32 30.80
CA ASN A 404 2.43 3.39 31.45
C ASN A 404 2.83 2.09 32.17
N ASN A 405 1.88 1.20 32.42
CA ASN A 405 2.08 -0.13 33.00
C ASN A 405 1.80 -1.24 31.98
N ASN A 406 1.62 -0.89 30.70
CA ASN A 406 1.33 -1.82 29.63
C ASN A 406 2.61 -2.19 28.84
N TYR A 407 2.51 -3.17 27.95
CA TYR A 407 3.59 -3.65 27.09
C TYR A 407 3.01 -4.24 25.80
N SER A 408 3.85 -4.33 24.77
CA SER A 408 3.59 -5.15 23.58
C SER A 408 4.60 -6.28 23.50
N ARG A 409 4.31 -7.30 22.70
CA ARG A 409 5.20 -8.45 22.55
C ARG A 409 5.03 -9.14 21.20
N GLY A 410 6.14 -9.62 20.64
CA GLY A 410 6.07 -10.71 19.68
C GLY A 410 5.80 -12.01 20.44
N VAL A 411 4.84 -12.81 20.01
CA VAL A 411 4.44 -14.06 20.68
C VAL A 411 4.20 -15.17 19.65
N ILE A 412 4.58 -16.40 20.01
CA ILE A 412 4.34 -17.60 19.19
C ILE A 412 3.55 -18.62 20.00
N TYR A 413 2.51 -19.16 19.37
CA TYR A 413 1.63 -20.18 19.93
C TYR A 413 1.69 -21.48 19.13
N HIS A 414 1.85 -22.59 19.84
CA HIS A 414 1.61 -23.92 19.30
C HIS A 414 0.12 -24.25 19.40
N LEU A 415 -0.49 -24.67 18.29
CA LEU A 415 -1.91 -24.99 18.19
C LEU A 415 -2.11 -26.50 18.01
N ASP A 416 -2.86 -27.13 18.91
CA ASP A 416 -3.40 -28.48 18.69
C ASP A 416 -4.87 -28.36 18.30
N THR A 417 -5.14 -28.40 16.99
CA THR A 417 -6.47 -28.29 16.41
C THR A 417 -7.33 -29.54 16.59
N ASN A 418 -6.75 -30.68 16.99
CA ASN A 418 -7.52 -31.90 17.28
C ASN A 418 -8.12 -31.84 18.69
N ASN A 419 -7.32 -31.38 19.66
CA ASN A 419 -7.74 -31.26 21.06
C ASN A 419 -8.28 -29.87 21.41
N MET A 420 -8.17 -28.90 20.50
CA MET A 420 -8.48 -27.48 20.71
C MET A 420 -7.73 -26.93 21.92
N THR A 421 -6.41 -27.16 21.98
CA THR A 421 -5.53 -26.58 23.01
C THR A 421 -4.48 -25.67 22.40
N ILE A 422 -4.08 -24.64 23.16
CA ILE A 422 -3.08 -23.65 22.74
C ILE A 422 -2.00 -23.51 23.81
N GLU A 423 -0.73 -23.53 23.39
CA GLU A 423 0.44 -23.34 24.26
C GLU A 423 1.27 -22.15 23.77
N GLN A 424 1.65 -21.25 24.66
CA GLN A 424 2.60 -20.18 24.35
C GLN A 424 4.03 -20.72 24.43
N VAL A 425 4.77 -20.68 23.32
CA VAL A 425 6.11 -21.28 23.22
C VAL A 425 7.25 -20.25 23.16
N PHE A 426 6.93 -19.00 22.83
CA PHE A 426 7.90 -17.90 22.79
C PHE A 426 7.22 -16.56 23.08
N GLU A 427 7.94 -15.64 23.72
CA GLU A 427 7.59 -14.23 23.77
C GLU A 427 8.85 -13.34 23.88
N TYR A 428 8.74 -12.09 23.41
CA TYR A 428 9.74 -11.04 23.60
C TYR A 428 9.07 -9.67 23.61
N GLY A 429 9.49 -8.78 24.52
CA GLY A 429 9.02 -7.39 24.61
C GLY A 429 8.26 -7.06 25.90
N LYS A 430 7.68 -8.06 26.57
CA LYS A 430 6.94 -7.88 27.83
C LYS A 430 7.80 -7.28 28.94
N GLU A 431 9.04 -7.75 29.06
CA GLU A 431 10.06 -7.30 29.99
C GLU A 431 10.47 -5.83 29.78
N ARG A 432 10.15 -5.25 28.62
CA ARG A 432 10.46 -3.87 28.27
C ARG A 432 9.36 -2.88 28.69
N GLY A 433 8.18 -3.36 29.07
CA GLY A 433 7.11 -2.49 29.55
C GLY A 433 6.68 -1.44 28.53
N SER A 434 6.34 -0.24 29.01
CA SER A 434 5.77 0.82 28.19
C SER A 434 6.75 1.43 27.18
N SER A 435 8.05 1.20 27.32
CA SER A 435 9.04 1.68 26.34
C SER A 435 9.06 0.88 25.05
N PHE A 436 8.37 -0.27 25.01
CA PHE A 436 8.17 -1.10 23.81
C PHE A 436 6.68 -1.28 23.51
N TYR A 437 5.81 -0.45 24.11
CA TYR A 437 4.37 -0.56 23.92
C TYR A 437 3.93 0.22 22.67
N SER A 438 3.28 -0.48 21.74
CA SER A 438 2.68 0.07 20.51
C SER A 438 1.19 -0.32 20.43
N PRO A 439 0.25 0.62 20.56
CA PRO A 439 -1.20 0.33 20.52
C PRO A 439 -1.76 0.01 19.12
N TYR A 440 -0.92 0.02 18.10
CA TYR A 440 -1.29 -0.18 16.69
C TYR A 440 -0.05 -0.55 15.89
N ILE A 441 -0.27 -0.97 14.64
CA ILE A 441 0.75 -1.40 13.68
C ILE A 441 1.67 -2.45 14.30
N SER A 442 2.91 -2.63 13.82
CA SER A 442 3.90 -3.58 14.36
C SER A 442 3.89 -4.96 13.69
N GLU A 443 4.96 -5.72 13.92
CA GLU A 443 5.22 -6.98 13.22
C GLU A 443 6.07 -7.96 14.02
N ILE A 444 5.83 -9.25 13.77
CA ILE A 444 6.80 -10.33 14.00
C ILE A 444 7.05 -11.04 12.66
N ASP A 445 8.31 -11.39 12.40
CA ASP A 445 8.69 -12.09 11.17
C ASP A 445 9.71 -13.20 11.45
N TYR A 446 9.67 -14.23 10.60
CA TYR A 446 10.53 -15.40 10.70
C TYR A 446 11.81 -15.19 9.89
N LEU A 447 12.97 -15.26 10.54
CA LEU A 447 14.28 -15.23 9.88
C LEU A 447 14.96 -16.61 9.86
N GLY A 448 14.55 -17.50 10.77
CA GLY A 448 15.12 -18.83 10.93
C GLY A 448 14.67 -19.51 12.22
N ALA A 449 15.19 -20.72 12.47
CA ALA A 449 14.90 -21.44 13.71
C ALA A 449 15.38 -20.62 14.92
N ASN A 450 14.48 -20.31 15.85
CA ASN A 450 14.70 -19.41 16.99
C ASN A 450 15.26 -18.03 16.60
N HIS A 451 14.98 -17.56 15.38
CA HIS A 451 15.53 -16.34 14.82
C HIS A 451 14.40 -15.50 14.24
N TYR A 452 14.12 -14.36 14.87
CA TYR A 452 12.94 -13.55 14.60
C TYR A 452 13.29 -12.07 14.48
N LEU A 453 12.54 -11.39 13.62
CA LEU A 453 12.47 -9.93 13.61
C LEU A 453 11.21 -9.51 14.36
N ILE A 454 11.32 -8.56 15.29
CA ILE A 454 10.20 -8.06 16.10
C ILE A 454 10.23 -6.54 16.01
N HIS A 455 9.17 -5.97 15.43
CA HIS A 455 9.06 -4.54 15.21
C HIS A 455 7.92 -3.97 16.02
N SER A 456 8.23 -3.12 17.00
CA SER A 456 7.24 -2.30 17.71
C SER A 456 7.13 -0.95 17.00
N GLY A 457 6.09 -0.79 16.18
CA GLY A 457 6.04 0.26 15.16
C GLY A 457 5.43 1.59 15.60
N GLY A 458 4.56 1.59 16.60
CA GLY A 458 3.67 2.69 16.96
C GLY A 458 3.89 3.27 18.37
N ILE A 459 5.12 3.30 18.88
CA ILE A 459 5.40 3.72 20.26
C ILE A 459 5.15 5.23 20.39
N GLY A 460 4.25 5.60 21.29
CA GLY A 460 3.73 6.97 21.40
C GLY A 460 3.66 7.47 22.83
N SER A 461 4.10 8.71 23.07
CA SER A 461 3.95 9.34 24.38
C SER A 461 3.70 10.85 24.32
N ILE A 462 3.03 11.39 25.35
CA ILE A 462 2.89 12.83 25.59
C ILE A 462 3.45 13.13 26.97
N ASN A 463 4.38 14.08 27.07
CA ASN A 463 5.05 14.42 28.34
C ASN A 463 5.68 13.20 29.05
N GLY A 464 6.08 12.18 28.29
CA GLY A 464 6.65 10.93 28.81
C GLY A 464 5.62 9.88 29.26
N GLU A 465 4.32 10.16 29.12
CA GLU A 465 3.26 9.19 29.39
C GLU A 465 2.84 8.46 28.11
N ALA A 466 2.84 7.14 28.14
CA ALA A 466 2.46 6.28 27.02
C ALA A 466 0.97 6.42 26.67
N LEU A 467 0.62 6.16 25.41
CA LEU A 467 -0.75 6.29 24.88
C LEU A 467 -1.34 4.92 24.53
N ASN A 468 -2.66 4.76 24.72
CA ASN A 468 -3.43 3.61 24.20
C ASN A 468 -4.03 3.85 22.80
N GLN A 469 -3.76 5.01 22.22
CA GLN A 469 -4.31 5.45 20.94
C GLN A 469 -3.16 5.95 20.05
N PRO A 470 -3.35 5.98 18.71
CA PRO A 470 -2.33 6.45 17.80
C PRO A 470 -1.82 7.85 18.14
N ALA A 471 -0.51 7.98 18.31
CA ALA A 471 0.08 9.23 18.81
C ALA A 471 0.01 10.37 17.79
N PHE A 472 -0.15 10.04 16.50
CA PHE A 472 -0.32 11.00 15.41
C PHE A 472 -1.55 11.92 15.58
N PHE A 473 -2.53 11.52 16.39
CA PHE A 473 -3.70 12.35 16.70
C PHE A 473 -3.46 13.46 17.73
N TYR A 474 -2.27 13.51 18.33
CA TYR A 474 -1.96 14.44 19.41
C TYR A 474 -0.86 15.41 19.02
N GLU A 475 -1.11 16.70 19.22
CA GLU A 475 -0.08 17.72 19.05
C GLU A 475 1.08 17.49 20.05
N ASN A 476 2.31 17.60 19.57
CA ASN A 476 3.54 17.43 20.37
C ASN A 476 3.73 16.02 20.98
N ALA A 477 3.12 14.99 20.39
CA ALA A 477 3.46 13.62 20.75
C ALA A 477 4.89 13.27 20.32
N ASN A 478 5.59 12.47 21.15
CA ASN A 478 6.82 11.81 20.76
C ASN A 478 6.46 10.51 20.03
N LEU A 479 7.03 10.33 18.84
CA LEU A 479 6.86 9.15 18.01
C LEU A 479 8.15 8.33 18.01
N SER A 480 8.01 7.01 18.12
CA SER A 480 9.14 6.10 18.03
C SER A 480 8.72 4.74 17.48
N SER A 481 9.64 4.08 16.79
CA SER A 481 9.57 2.64 16.51
C SER A 481 10.87 1.98 16.91
N GLN A 482 10.79 0.69 17.24
CA GLN A 482 11.93 -0.14 17.62
C GLN A 482 11.86 -1.46 16.86
N THR A 483 12.83 -1.71 15.98
CA THR A 483 12.99 -2.98 15.26
C THR A 483 14.10 -3.79 15.91
N VAL A 484 13.79 -5.01 16.34
CA VAL A 484 14.70 -5.87 17.11
C VAL A 484 14.87 -7.20 16.39
N GLU A 485 16.11 -7.62 16.17
CA GLU A 485 16.42 -8.99 15.75
C GLU A 485 16.84 -9.82 16.95
N VAL A 486 16.17 -10.95 17.14
CA VAL A 486 16.36 -11.86 18.26
C VAL A 486 16.77 -13.22 17.72
N LEU A 487 17.90 -13.74 18.20
CA LEU A 487 18.42 -15.08 17.87
C LEU A 487 18.68 -15.85 19.17
N ASP A 488 18.05 -17.02 19.30
CA ASP A 488 18.10 -17.87 20.51
C ASP A 488 17.66 -17.13 21.79
N GLY A 489 16.67 -16.24 21.66
CA GLY A 489 16.16 -15.41 22.76
C GLY A 489 17.05 -14.22 23.13
N GLU A 490 18.16 -14.00 22.42
CA GLU A 490 19.05 -12.88 22.64
C GLU A 490 18.90 -11.82 21.55
N ARG A 491 18.82 -10.55 21.94
CA ARG A 491 18.88 -9.41 21.01
C ARG A 491 20.27 -9.34 20.36
N ILE A 492 20.31 -9.41 19.04
CA ILE A 492 21.53 -9.26 18.23
C ILE A 492 21.56 -7.98 17.40
N PHE A 493 20.39 -7.39 17.14
CA PHE A 493 20.27 -6.08 16.50
C PHE A 493 19.11 -5.30 17.08
N GLU A 494 19.25 -3.97 17.13
CA GLU A 494 18.14 -3.06 17.42
C GLU A 494 18.32 -1.72 16.69
N LEU A 495 17.24 -1.26 16.07
CA LEU A 495 17.15 -0.01 15.33
C LEU A 495 15.99 0.82 15.89
N ASP A 496 16.32 1.99 16.42
CA ASP A 496 15.34 2.92 16.95
C ASP A 496 15.16 4.08 15.97
N LEU A 497 13.92 4.33 15.54
CA LEU A 497 13.59 5.46 14.67
C LEU A 497 12.67 6.44 15.39
N PRO A 498 12.83 7.76 15.20
CA PRO A 498 12.00 8.80 15.84
C PRO A 498 10.70 9.06 15.06
N SER A 499 10.05 7.99 14.59
CA SER A 499 8.80 8.03 13.84
C SER A 499 8.05 6.71 13.99
N HIS A 500 6.82 6.66 13.51
CA HIS A 500 6.06 5.42 13.41
C HIS A 500 6.25 4.74 12.07
N PHE A 501 6.33 3.42 12.10
CA PHE A 501 6.42 2.59 10.90
C PHE A 501 5.45 1.42 11.03
N TYR A 502 4.72 1.14 9.96
CA TYR A 502 3.71 0.11 9.89
C TYR A 502 4.31 -1.27 10.16
N ARG A 503 5.35 -1.60 9.39
CA ARG A 503 6.02 -2.89 9.37
C ARG A 503 7.53 -2.73 9.17
N ALA A 504 8.25 -3.80 9.47
CA ALA A 504 9.67 -3.90 9.18
C ALA A 504 10.03 -5.30 8.71
N SER A 505 10.79 -5.39 7.63
CA SER A 505 11.26 -6.65 7.06
C SER A 505 12.78 -6.63 6.88
N LYS A 506 13.41 -7.81 6.93
CA LYS A 506 14.83 -7.98 6.67
C LYS A 506 15.03 -8.60 5.30
N LEU A 507 15.57 -7.83 4.35
CA LEU A 507 15.68 -8.25 2.96
C LEU A 507 17.09 -8.00 2.41
N SER A 508 17.59 -8.95 1.62
CA SER A 508 18.78 -8.76 0.81
C SER A 508 18.52 -7.78 -0.34
N LEU A 509 19.54 -7.00 -0.73
CA LEU A 509 19.49 -6.13 -1.91
C LEU A 509 19.52 -6.93 -3.22
N TYR A 510 20.24 -8.04 -3.22
CA TYR A 510 20.41 -8.88 -4.40
C TYR A 510 19.82 -10.26 -4.17
N THR A 511 19.13 -10.79 -5.18
CA THR A 511 18.61 -12.16 -5.21
C THR A 511 19.05 -12.83 -6.51
N ASP A 512 19.14 -14.15 -6.53
CA ASP A 512 19.49 -14.91 -7.75
C ASP A 512 18.43 -14.75 -8.87
N SER A 513 17.23 -14.31 -8.51
CA SER A 513 16.13 -14.03 -9.44
C SER A 513 16.15 -12.62 -10.03
N ASN A 514 17.08 -11.75 -9.60
CA ASN A 514 17.15 -10.35 -10.04
C ASN A 514 17.40 -10.21 -11.54
N ASN A 515 16.33 -10.00 -12.31
CA ASN A 515 16.40 -9.76 -13.75
C ASN A 515 15.81 -8.39 -14.08
N TYR A 516 16.67 -7.37 -14.10
CA TYR A 516 16.27 -6.06 -14.59
C TYR A 516 15.94 -6.11 -16.08
N SER A 517 14.85 -5.44 -16.48
CA SER A 517 14.41 -5.40 -17.86
C SER A 517 13.90 -4.03 -18.25
N LEU A 518 14.22 -3.59 -19.47
CA LEU A 518 13.68 -2.38 -20.11
C LEU A 518 12.31 -2.62 -20.77
N THR A 519 11.68 -3.77 -20.52
CA THR A 519 10.30 -4.00 -20.98
C THR A 519 9.37 -3.03 -20.26
N PRO A 520 8.47 -2.31 -20.98
CA PRO A 520 7.50 -1.44 -20.35
C PRO A 520 6.62 -2.20 -19.37
N GLY A 521 6.38 -1.60 -18.20
CA GLY A 521 5.43 -2.12 -17.23
C GLY A 521 3.99 -2.11 -17.77
N LYS A 522 3.12 -2.88 -17.14
CA LYS A 522 1.70 -2.98 -17.53
C LYS A 522 0.76 -2.80 -16.34
N ARG A 523 -0.43 -2.28 -16.60
CA ARG A 523 -1.55 -2.32 -15.65
C ARG A 523 -2.46 -3.50 -15.97
N VAL A 524 -2.89 -4.21 -14.94
CA VAL A 524 -3.84 -5.33 -15.04
C VAL A 524 -4.95 -5.21 -14.00
N GLY A 525 -6.09 -5.84 -14.25
CA GLY A 525 -7.29 -5.75 -13.42
C GLY A 525 -8.21 -4.58 -13.78
N THR A 526 -9.12 -4.22 -12.87
CA THR A 526 -10.07 -3.11 -13.05
C THR A 526 -10.43 -2.50 -11.70
N LEU A 527 -10.69 -1.19 -11.68
CA LEU A 527 -11.26 -0.48 -10.53
C LEU A 527 -12.79 -0.67 -10.44
N GLY A 528 -13.41 -1.34 -11.42
CA GLY A 528 -14.85 -1.53 -11.49
C GLY A 528 -15.63 -0.26 -11.87
N GLU A 529 -16.91 -0.43 -12.20
CA GLU A 529 -17.79 0.70 -12.53
C GLU A 529 -18.16 1.50 -11.27
N THR A 530 -18.00 2.82 -11.31
CA THR A 530 -18.51 3.67 -10.23
C THR A 530 -20.04 3.71 -10.26
N LYS A 531 -20.67 3.31 -9.14
CA LYS A 531 -22.15 3.28 -9.01
C LYS A 531 -22.78 4.65 -9.30
N THR A 532 -23.84 4.64 -10.11
CA THR A 532 -24.60 5.84 -10.51
C THR A 532 -26.02 5.84 -9.94
N LEU A 533 -26.58 7.03 -9.76
CA LEU A 533 -27.98 7.22 -9.43
C LEU A 533 -28.85 7.04 -10.70
N PRO A 534 -29.98 6.31 -10.63
CA PRO A 534 -30.87 6.08 -11.77
C PRO A 534 -31.77 7.30 -12.04
N ILE A 535 -31.17 8.48 -12.19
CA ILE A 535 -31.86 9.76 -12.41
C ILE A 535 -31.31 10.49 -13.64
N LYS A 536 -32.11 11.39 -14.22
CA LYS A 536 -31.69 12.29 -15.28
C LYS A 536 -31.97 13.75 -14.91
N VAL A 537 -30.95 14.59 -14.98
CA VAL A 537 -31.02 16.02 -14.70
C VAL A 537 -31.29 16.76 -16.00
N LYS A 538 -32.36 17.55 -16.02
CA LYS A 538 -32.82 18.32 -17.19
C LYS A 538 -32.22 19.73 -17.19
N GLY A 539 -32.14 20.34 -18.38
CA GLY A 539 -31.79 21.77 -18.49
C GLY A 539 -30.33 22.12 -18.27
N LEU A 540 -29.42 21.13 -18.17
CA LEU A 540 -27.99 21.34 -17.89
C LEU A 540 -27.35 22.42 -18.78
N ARG A 541 -27.60 22.37 -20.09
CA ARG A 541 -27.00 23.29 -21.08
C ARG A 541 -27.56 24.71 -21.07
N PHE A 542 -28.71 24.93 -20.44
CA PHE A 542 -29.30 26.26 -20.28
C PHE A 542 -28.97 26.88 -18.93
N ASN A 543 -28.31 26.11 -18.06
CA ASN A 543 -27.91 26.57 -16.75
C ASN A 543 -26.71 27.50 -16.87
N LYS A 544 -26.79 28.65 -16.20
CA LYS A 544 -25.76 29.70 -16.16
C LYS A 544 -25.40 30.08 -14.73
N ASN A 545 -25.75 29.24 -13.76
CA ASN A 545 -25.39 29.47 -12.36
C ASN A 545 -23.87 29.41 -12.23
N GLU A 546 -23.30 30.30 -11.43
CA GLU A 546 -21.88 30.30 -11.10
C GLU A 546 -21.70 29.63 -9.75
N LEU A 547 -20.74 28.71 -9.67
CA LEU A 547 -20.38 28.05 -8.42
C LEU A 547 -19.44 28.97 -7.64
N GLY A 548 -19.74 29.19 -6.36
CA GLY A 548 -18.92 30.04 -5.51
C GLY A 548 -17.52 29.49 -5.26
N GLU A 549 -16.53 30.37 -5.10
CA GLU A 549 -15.13 30.01 -4.83
C GLU A 549 -14.96 29.23 -3.52
N GLU A 550 -15.91 29.34 -2.59
CA GLU A 550 -15.88 28.64 -1.31
C GLU A 550 -15.95 27.12 -1.40
N TYR A 551 -16.37 26.58 -2.56
CA TYR A 551 -16.35 25.14 -2.82
C TYR A 551 -14.98 24.62 -3.28
N GLN A 552 -14.07 25.50 -3.75
CA GLN A 552 -12.72 25.14 -4.17
C GLN A 552 -12.65 23.89 -5.06
N ILE A 553 -13.51 23.80 -6.08
CA ILE A 553 -13.60 22.61 -6.93
C ILE A 553 -12.32 22.46 -7.76
N LYS A 554 -11.67 21.30 -7.61
CA LYS A 554 -10.58 20.84 -8.47
C LYS A 554 -11.00 19.58 -9.20
N LEU A 555 -10.75 19.53 -10.50
CA LEU A 555 -11.00 18.37 -11.35
C LEU A 555 -9.70 17.97 -12.02
N THR A 556 -9.34 16.70 -11.89
CA THR A 556 -8.17 16.11 -12.54
C THR A 556 -8.51 14.73 -13.06
N GLN A 557 -7.77 14.24 -14.04
CA GLN A 557 -7.97 12.91 -14.63
C GLN A 557 -6.67 12.12 -14.55
N GLU A 558 -6.72 10.97 -13.90
CA GLU A 558 -5.73 9.92 -14.05
C GLU A 558 -6.06 9.07 -15.29
N SER A 559 -5.15 8.17 -15.67
CA SER A 559 -5.25 7.31 -16.84
C SER A 559 -6.54 6.47 -16.89
N ASP A 560 -7.14 6.12 -15.74
CA ASP A 560 -8.33 5.25 -15.65
C ASP A 560 -9.45 5.82 -14.74
N ARG A 561 -9.37 7.09 -14.31
CA ARG A 561 -10.41 7.72 -13.47
C ARG A 561 -10.40 9.24 -13.46
N LEU A 562 -11.57 9.84 -13.27
CA LEU A 562 -11.78 11.25 -12.97
C LEU A 562 -11.78 11.46 -11.46
N ILE A 563 -11.15 12.55 -11.00
CA ILE A 563 -11.07 12.94 -9.60
C ILE A 563 -11.69 14.32 -9.45
N LEU A 564 -12.65 14.44 -8.53
CA LEU A 564 -13.20 15.71 -8.06
C LEU A 564 -12.81 15.91 -6.61
N THR A 565 -12.19 17.05 -6.29
CA THR A 565 -12.03 17.53 -4.91
C THR A 565 -12.83 18.80 -4.71
N GLY A 566 -13.45 18.97 -3.54
CA GLY A 566 -14.19 20.16 -3.19
C GLY A 566 -14.56 20.26 -1.71
N ASN A 567 -14.92 21.46 -1.26
CA ASN A 567 -15.21 21.76 0.14
C ASN A 567 -16.72 21.96 0.37
N PHE A 568 -17.32 21.11 1.19
CA PHE A 568 -18.76 21.06 1.41
C PHE A 568 -19.11 21.06 2.90
N LYS A 569 -20.29 21.55 3.25
CA LYS A 569 -20.81 21.44 4.62
C LYS A 569 -21.41 20.06 4.82
N GLU A 570 -21.24 19.53 6.04
CA GLU A 570 -21.88 18.27 6.41
C GLU A 570 -23.39 18.28 6.12
N GLY A 571 -23.90 17.17 5.57
CA GLY A 571 -25.31 17.00 5.21
C GLY A 571 -25.76 17.68 3.92
N GLN A 572 -24.88 18.43 3.21
CA GLN A 572 -25.21 18.96 1.89
C GLN A 572 -25.43 17.84 0.87
N LYS A 573 -26.38 18.04 -0.04
CA LYS A 573 -26.67 17.08 -1.11
C LYS A 573 -25.85 17.46 -2.34
N VAL A 574 -24.81 16.69 -2.61
CA VAL A 574 -23.86 16.98 -3.69
C VAL A 574 -23.90 15.86 -4.73
N LYS A 575 -23.98 16.20 -6.03
CA LYS A 575 -23.90 15.24 -7.13
C LYS A 575 -22.96 15.71 -8.22
N LEU A 576 -22.11 14.82 -8.71
CA LEU A 576 -21.33 15.04 -9.92
C LEU A 576 -22.10 14.46 -11.12
N ILE A 577 -22.22 15.24 -12.19
CA ILE A 577 -22.97 14.87 -13.39
C ILE A 577 -22.04 14.92 -14.59
N LEU A 578 -21.89 13.79 -15.26
CA LEU A 578 -21.21 13.66 -16.55
C LEU A 578 -22.28 13.59 -17.64
N ASN A 579 -22.22 14.46 -18.64
CA ASN A 579 -23.26 14.54 -19.66
C ASN A 579 -22.68 14.65 -21.08
N LYS A 580 -23.12 13.76 -21.98
CA LYS A 580 -22.86 13.81 -23.42
C LYS A 580 -24.15 13.49 -24.21
N LEU A 581 -24.11 13.55 -25.54
CA LEU A 581 -25.27 13.20 -26.35
C LEU A 581 -25.66 11.73 -26.11
N GLY A 582 -26.89 11.49 -25.65
CA GLY A 582 -27.42 10.13 -25.46
C GLY A 582 -26.97 9.43 -24.18
N ASP A 583 -26.07 10.02 -23.40
CA ASP A 583 -25.60 9.44 -22.14
C ASP A 583 -25.41 10.50 -21.06
N GLN A 584 -25.86 10.19 -19.85
CA GLN A 584 -25.72 11.05 -18.68
C GLN A 584 -25.58 10.16 -17.46
N ARG A 585 -24.49 10.34 -16.72
CA ARG A 585 -24.18 9.61 -15.49
C ARG A 585 -24.24 10.59 -14.33
N VAL A 586 -24.89 10.18 -13.24
CA VAL A 586 -25.06 11.01 -12.05
C VAL A 586 -24.50 10.26 -10.85
N TYR A 587 -23.51 10.84 -10.19
CA TYR A 587 -22.79 10.26 -9.07
C TYR A 587 -23.15 11.00 -7.79
N ASP A 588 -23.50 10.27 -6.75
CA ASP A 588 -23.72 10.83 -5.42
C ASP A 588 -22.37 11.10 -4.73
N ILE A 589 -22.26 12.24 -4.06
CA ILE A 589 -21.12 12.60 -3.21
C ILE A 589 -21.66 12.80 -1.79
N ARG A 590 -21.36 11.83 -0.92
CA ARG A 590 -21.79 11.87 0.48
C ARG A 590 -20.86 12.77 1.29
N ILE A 591 -21.44 13.71 2.04
CA ILE A 591 -20.70 14.65 2.88
C ILE A 591 -21.04 14.36 4.34
N THR A 592 -20.14 13.66 5.04
CA THR A 592 -20.41 13.15 6.39
C THR A 592 -19.15 13.18 7.26
N THR A 593 -19.28 13.53 8.54
CA THR A 593 -18.19 13.41 9.53
C THR A 593 -18.11 12.01 10.15
N THR A 594 -19.19 11.22 10.06
CA THR A 594 -19.33 9.92 10.75
C THR A 594 -18.44 8.80 10.21
N ALA A 595 -17.85 8.94 9.03
CA ALA A 595 -16.89 7.96 8.48
C ALA A 595 -15.50 8.03 9.14
N TYR A 596 -15.28 8.99 10.05
CA TYR A 596 -14.02 9.23 10.74
C TYR A 596 -14.03 8.69 12.18
N THR A 597 -14.74 7.58 12.43
CA THR A 597 -14.75 6.98 13.78
C THR A 597 -13.43 6.23 14.05
N ALA A 598 -12.69 6.78 15.01
CA ALA A 598 -11.52 6.27 15.73
C ALA A 598 -10.11 6.28 15.09
N MET A 599 -9.88 5.97 13.80
CA MET A 599 -8.50 5.96 13.24
C MET A 599 -8.34 6.55 11.82
N CYS A 600 -9.43 7.06 11.23
CA CYS A 600 -9.55 7.20 9.78
C CYS A 600 -9.60 8.65 9.28
N VAL A 601 -8.65 9.52 9.67
CA VAL A 601 -8.44 10.80 8.97
C VAL A 601 -7.78 10.53 7.62
N ASP A 602 -8.10 11.28 6.57
CA ASP A 602 -7.36 11.21 5.29
C ASP A 602 -5.93 11.72 5.53
N LEU A 603 -5.02 10.80 5.84
CA LEU A 603 -3.64 11.13 6.21
C LEU A 603 -2.84 11.65 5.01
N PHE A 604 -3.36 11.54 3.79
CA PHE A 604 -2.71 11.97 2.55
C PHE A 604 -3.08 13.38 2.13
N ASN A 605 -4.07 14.00 2.78
CA ASN A 605 -4.50 15.36 2.49
C ASN A 605 -4.48 16.24 3.76
N PRO A 606 -3.33 16.87 4.09
CA PRO A 606 -3.17 17.68 5.30
C PRO A 606 -4.06 18.94 5.33
N ASP A 607 -4.67 19.32 4.20
CA ASP A 607 -5.57 20.47 4.08
C ASP A 607 -7.03 20.16 4.52
N GLN A 608 -7.30 18.94 5.03
CA GLN A 608 -8.65 18.54 5.45
C GLN A 608 -9.21 19.33 6.66
N VAL A 609 -8.42 20.19 7.30
CA VAL A 609 -8.92 21.15 8.30
C VAL A 609 -8.89 22.55 7.71
N THR A 610 -9.89 22.89 6.89
CA THR A 610 -10.07 24.27 6.39
C THR A 610 -11.45 24.82 6.71
N ASN A 611 -11.46 25.84 7.58
CA ASN A 611 -12.62 26.47 8.22
C ASN A 611 -13.50 25.49 9.01
N ALA A 612 -13.78 25.80 10.29
CA ALA A 612 -14.53 24.95 11.22
C ALA A 612 -15.94 24.49 10.76
N ASP A 613 -16.41 24.91 9.57
CA ASP A 613 -17.74 24.65 9.03
C ASP A 613 -17.77 23.83 7.71
N ARG A 614 -16.63 23.46 7.09
CA ARG A 614 -16.60 22.70 5.81
C ARG A 614 -15.60 21.54 5.85
N LEU A 615 -15.92 20.46 5.12
CA LEU A 615 -15.11 19.26 4.93
C LEU A 615 -14.56 19.25 3.51
N SER A 616 -13.27 18.95 3.35
CA SER A 616 -12.68 18.64 2.04
C SER A 616 -13.03 17.21 1.65
N ILE A 617 -13.60 17.03 0.46
CA ILE A 617 -14.11 15.75 -0.02
C ILE A 617 -13.52 15.45 -1.38
N THR A 618 -13.01 14.23 -1.55
CA THR A 618 -12.56 13.71 -2.83
C THR A 618 -13.49 12.60 -3.32
N LYS A 619 -13.92 12.71 -4.58
CA LYS A 619 -14.72 11.71 -5.29
C LYS A 619 -13.94 11.19 -6.49
N TYR A 620 -13.77 9.87 -6.53
CA TYR A 620 -13.25 9.15 -7.68
C TYR A 620 -14.41 8.63 -8.55
N VAL A 621 -14.25 8.74 -9.87
CA VAL A 621 -15.14 8.18 -10.90
C VAL A 621 -14.29 7.39 -11.88
N ASN A 622 -14.36 6.07 -11.81
CA ASN A 622 -13.59 5.16 -12.65
C ASN A 622 -14.06 5.24 -14.11
N ALA A 623 -13.13 5.05 -15.03
CA ALA A 623 -13.38 5.09 -16.47
C ALA A 623 -14.21 3.90 -16.97
N GLU A 624 -14.23 2.80 -16.22
CA GLU A 624 -14.98 1.59 -16.56
C GLU A 624 -16.45 1.92 -16.89
N GLY A 625 -16.92 1.45 -18.05
CA GLY A 625 -18.28 1.74 -18.55
C GLY A 625 -18.50 3.15 -19.12
N LEU A 626 -17.46 3.99 -19.21
CA LEU A 626 -17.49 5.33 -19.80
C LEU A 626 -16.65 5.38 -21.09
N LEU A 627 -17.12 6.12 -22.10
CA LEU A 627 -16.42 6.26 -23.38
C LEU A 627 -16.62 7.67 -23.97
N GLY A 628 -15.59 8.26 -24.54
CA GLY A 628 -15.64 9.56 -25.19
C GLY A 628 -15.73 10.74 -24.22
N GLN A 629 -16.02 11.92 -24.77
CA GLN A 629 -15.98 13.19 -24.05
C GLN A 629 -17.31 13.50 -23.33
N TYR A 630 -17.23 13.85 -22.04
CA TYR A 630 -18.35 14.31 -21.23
C TYR A 630 -18.14 15.74 -20.74
N GLU A 631 -19.23 16.51 -20.74
CA GLU A 631 -19.30 17.80 -20.04
C GLU A 631 -19.62 17.58 -18.56
N LEU A 632 -18.97 18.39 -17.70
CA LEU A 632 -19.06 18.23 -16.25
C LEU A 632 -19.97 19.28 -15.60
N TYR A 633 -20.84 18.82 -14.71
CA TYR A 633 -21.72 19.66 -13.89
C TYR A 633 -21.69 19.19 -12.44
N LEU A 634 -21.91 20.11 -11.52
CA LEU A 634 -22.09 19.82 -10.10
C LEU A 634 -23.49 20.25 -9.67
N GLU A 635 -24.20 19.42 -8.92
CA GLU A 635 -25.44 19.81 -8.25
C GLU A 635 -25.17 19.93 -6.75
N VAL A 636 -25.42 21.09 -6.16
CA VAL A 636 -25.35 21.33 -4.71
C VAL A 636 -26.72 21.81 -4.23
N ASP A 637 -27.32 21.08 -3.28
CA ASP A 637 -28.62 21.39 -2.69
C ASP A 637 -29.73 21.65 -3.74
N ASN A 638 -29.72 20.85 -4.81
CA ASN A 638 -30.61 20.88 -5.98
C ASN A 638 -30.41 22.07 -6.94
N ILE A 639 -29.32 22.84 -6.76
CA ILE A 639 -28.89 23.86 -7.72
C ILE A 639 -27.78 23.26 -8.56
N VAL A 640 -27.95 23.24 -9.88
CA VAL A 640 -26.95 22.75 -10.82
C VAL A 640 -26.02 23.90 -11.23
N TYR A 641 -24.74 23.59 -11.37
CA TYR A 641 -23.67 24.49 -11.78
C TYR A 641 -22.86 23.83 -12.92
N PRO A 642 -22.73 24.47 -14.10
CA PRO A 642 -21.74 24.05 -15.10
C PRO A 642 -20.33 24.26 -14.54
N LEU A 643 -19.46 23.25 -14.69
CA LEU A 643 -18.06 23.37 -14.27
C LEU A 643 -17.15 23.90 -15.38
N HIS A 644 -17.69 24.09 -16.59
CA HIS A 644 -16.96 24.61 -17.76
C HIS A 644 -15.70 23.80 -18.11
N GLN A 645 -15.70 22.50 -17.81
CA GLN A 645 -14.63 21.56 -18.11
C GLN A 645 -15.22 20.29 -18.72
N SER A 646 -14.39 19.58 -19.47
CA SER A 646 -14.72 18.28 -20.07
C SER A 646 -13.72 17.20 -19.68
N VAL A 647 -14.14 15.94 -19.69
CA VAL A 647 -13.27 14.77 -19.46
C VAL A 647 -13.45 13.79 -20.61
N THR A 648 -12.38 13.12 -21.05
CA THR A 648 -12.44 12.13 -22.14
C THR A 648 -11.98 10.78 -21.65
N PHE A 649 -12.86 9.78 -21.74
CA PHE A 649 -12.53 8.38 -21.43
C PHE A 649 -12.24 7.62 -22.73
N GLN A 650 -11.21 6.79 -22.74
CA GLN A 650 -10.75 6.04 -23.93
C GLN A 650 -11.28 4.61 -23.95
#